data_AF-A0A2L0QYV5-F1
#
_entry.id   AF-A0A2L0QYV5-F1
#
_cell.length_a   1.000
_cell.length_b   1.000
_cell.length_c   1.000
_cell.angle_alpha   90.00
_cell.angle_beta   90.00
_cell.angle_gamma   90.00
#
_symmetry.space_group_name_H-M   'P 1'
#
loop_
_entity.id
_entity.type
_entity.pdbx_description
1 polymer ?
#
loop_
_entity_poly.entity_id
_entity_poly.type
_entity_poly.pdbx_seq_one_letter_code
_entity_poly.pdbx_strand_id
1 'polypeptide(L)'
;MGSGRKTSQTSPWSRYVESAVQGPSTSPGTAGVRHAGARLPGTRENPAVRSGGAPCRPPSPGAAMPFRHRVLEHWSRILEGAWQRAVKGGAATTPRTPAEAPRRRTDVRLTLPAATVWAASVAGLWLAPAALAVVCCGAVALGLLLLFRAARPCDRRAPGVAPTPVRRSFLATSAVALFLAAAAAAHSAVASSQRSEGPLAGAVASGKSVVAVVEVAGAPRALAVRGQAGPTERWSVPVWTRDISTGGVLLRTRAHLIVMGGRDWGTLVPGQLVRTAGKLRPPDPGREEAGILTASSPPGRPTESPLLQGSAKELRERFVAAASFLAPDPAGLLPGMVTGDTSVLDEGLDSAMKRVGMTHLTAVSGANCSLVLGALLLACRSFRLRRVPAAVLAGTGLGLFVVLVGPDASVLRAALMGAVGLISLAGGRSGRGLSFLCVAVIALLLIDPGLGSSFGFLLSVLATLGIIILGRRIIDWTPVSIPRWAAAGVAVPLSAQLMCGPVTVLLQPQFATYSLLANVIASPLVAPVILLGTAAVPLVIPAPWPATALIAVAGTFSAGIAATARFTSQLPGASLPWPEGVAGLLTMLFLSAVTFGTLWAASRPRRVAECVLASHRRVVALIEALESGQGSAVCRPGLRSVPGSSRPMVPLSPAGLDRAAGRGRLEYSTRLSGRNPRWPLRRSEQPVPRHRMQPPGGM
;
A
#
# COMPACT_ATOMS: atom_id res chain seq x y z
N MET A 1 -20.55 39.72 55.59
CA MET A 1 -21.08 38.45 55.02
C MET A 1 -20.55 38.29 53.59
N GLY A 2 -20.34 37.05 53.13
CA GLY A 2 -20.25 36.71 51.70
C GLY A 2 -18.93 36.99 50.96
N SER A 3 -18.03 36.03 50.92
CA SER A 3 -16.88 36.02 50.00
C SER A 3 -17.26 35.57 48.58
N GLY A 4 -16.60 36.09 47.53
CA GLY A 4 -16.80 35.59 46.16
C GLY A 4 -15.66 35.92 45.19
N ARG A 5 -14.51 35.23 45.26
CA ARG A 5 -13.47 35.32 44.24
C ARG A 5 -13.97 34.73 42.91
N LYS A 6 -14.09 35.56 41.86
CA LYS A 6 -14.31 35.08 40.49
C LYS A 6 -13.05 34.38 39.98
N THR A 7 -13.09 33.04 39.91
CA THR A 7 -12.12 32.25 39.13
C THR A 7 -12.48 32.32 37.65
N SER A 8 -11.54 32.75 36.81
CA SER A 8 -11.70 32.71 35.36
C SER A 8 -11.69 31.25 34.88
N GLN A 9 -12.85 30.74 34.46
CA GLN A 9 -12.94 29.41 33.86
C GLN A 9 -12.32 29.43 32.46
N THR A 10 -11.13 28.85 32.33
CA THR A 10 -10.53 28.51 31.03
C THR A 10 -11.36 27.44 30.33
N SER A 11 -11.61 27.64 29.03
CA SER A 11 -12.51 26.79 28.24
C SER A 11 -11.96 25.36 28.08
N PRO A 12 -12.83 24.36 27.85
CA PRO A 12 -12.38 22.98 27.62
C PRO A 12 -11.41 22.84 26.44
N TRP A 13 -11.50 23.74 25.47
CA TRP A 13 -10.65 23.77 24.29
C TRP A 13 -9.20 24.16 24.61
N SER A 14 -8.96 25.12 25.51
CA SER A 14 -7.58 25.51 25.84
C SER A 14 -6.84 24.36 26.53
N ARG A 15 -7.48 23.67 27.48
CA ARG A 15 -6.90 22.49 28.16
C ARG A 15 -6.59 21.34 27.20
N TYR A 16 -7.37 21.19 26.12
CA TYR A 16 -7.12 20.15 25.12
C TYR A 16 -5.91 20.49 24.23
N VAL A 17 -5.71 21.76 23.89
CA VAL A 17 -4.50 22.22 23.18
C VAL A 17 -3.27 22.11 24.08
N GLU A 18 -3.38 22.53 25.33
CA GLU A 18 -2.28 22.55 26.30
C GLU A 18 -1.79 21.13 26.65
N SER A 19 -2.71 20.17 26.79
CA SER A 19 -2.39 18.74 26.95
C SER A 19 -2.00 18.00 25.66
N ALA A 20 -2.24 18.59 24.49
CA ALA A 20 -1.72 18.08 23.21
C ALA A 20 -0.29 18.57 22.92
N VAL A 21 0.09 19.74 23.44
CA VAL A 21 1.44 20.33 23.31
C VAL A 21 2.40 19.77 24.36
N GLN A 22 1.94 19.53 25.59
CA GLN A 22 2.76 18.95 26.66
C GLN A 22 2.43 17.46 26.87
N GLY A 23 3.39 16.60 26.50
CA GLY A 23 3.31 15.15 26.75
C GLY A 23 3.24 14.81 28.25
N PRO A 24 2.89 13.56 28.61
CA PRO A 24 2.46 13.22 29.96
C PRO A 24 3.57 13.42 31.01
N SER A 25 3.43 14.46 31.82
CA SER A 25 4.26 14.69 32.99
C SER A 25 3.84 13.75 34.13
N THR A 26 4.75 12.89 34.54
CA THR A 26 4.62 12.11 35.78
C THR A 26 4.61 13.06 36.98
N SER A 27 3.52 13.07 37.74
CA SER A 27 3.41 13.79 39.01
C SER A 27 4.20 13.11 40.13
N PRO A 28 5.16 13.78 40.80
CA PRO A 28 5.68 13.36 42.10
C PRO A 28 5.02 14.15 43.24
N GLY A 29 5.00 13.52 44.41
CA GLY A 29 4.26 13.96 45.59
C GLY A 29 4.64 15.32 46.20
N THR A 30 3.73 15.73 47.08
CA THR A 30 3.85 16.85 48.03
C THR A 30 5.12 16.81 48.87
N ALA A 31 5.95 17.84 48.74
CA ALA A 31 6.89 18.32 49.78
C ALA A 31 7.10 19.84 49.57
N GLY A 32 7.17 20.63 50.64
CA GLY A 32 7.10 22.09 50.57
C GLY A 32 8.44 22.82 50.67
N VAL A 33 8.34 24.11 51.06
CA VAL A 33 9.40 25.07 51.49
C VAL A 33 9.85 26.15 50.46
N ARG A 34 9.12 27.28 50.53
CA ARG A 34 9.55 28.70 50.71
C ARG A 34 10.47 29.46 49.71
N HIS A 35 10.05 30.73 49.46
CA HIS A 35 10.80 31.96 49.14
C HIS A 35 11.52 32.07 47.76
N ALA A 36 11.70 33.24 47.12
CA ALA A 36 11.13 34.60 47.24
C ALA A 36 11.50 35.50 46.01
N GLY A 37 10.86 36.67 45.83
CA GLY A 37 11.29 37.80 44.96
C GLY A 37 11.08 37.60 43.44
N ALA A 38 10.30 38.36 42.66
CA ALA A 38 9.94 39.79 42.57
C ALA A 38 10.88 40.66 41.67
N ARG A 39 10.24 41.42 40.75
CA ARG A 39 10.69 42.59 39.95
C ARG A 39 11.30 42.36 38.54
N LEU A 40 10.48 42.66 37.53
CA LEU A 40 10.79 43.55 36.39
C LEU A 40 10.60 45.03 36.86
N PRO A 41 10.84 46.12 36.07
CA PRO A 41 11.27 46.23 34.65
C PRO A 41 12.47 47.21 34.44
N GLY A 42 12.81 47.54 33.18
CA GLY A 42 13.68 48.69 32.89
C GLY A 42 14.18 48.82 31.44
N THR A 43 13.65 49.79 30.71
CA THR A 43 14.11 50.24 29.36
C THR A 43 15.29 51.21 29.44
N ARG A 44 16.17 51.20 28.42
CA ARG A 44 17.01 52.33 27.91
C ARG A 44 17.67 51.87 26.61
N GLU A 45 17.33 52.45 25.46
CA GLU A 45 17.80 53.73 24.90
C GLU A 45 19.17 53.64 24.22
N ASN A 46 19.25 54.30 23.06
CA ASN A 46 20.32 54.24 22.07
C ASN A 46 20.77 55.68 21.77
N PRO A 47 22.07 56.02 21.78
CA PRO A 47 22.55 57.26 21.19
C PRO A 47 23.46 57.02 19.98
N ALA A 48 23.51 58.01 19.09
CA ALA A 48 24.10 57.90 17.77
C ALA A 48 25.41 58.70 17.62
N VAL A 49 26.25 58.26 16.66
CA VAL A 49 27.20 59.08 15.86
C VAL A 49 28.33 59.84 16.61
N ARG A 50 29.59 59.46 16.33
CA ARG A 50 30.55 60.36 15.66
C ARG A 50 31.75 59.62 15.02
N SER A 51 32.37 60.32 14.08
CA SER A 51 33.36 59.84 13.09
C SER A 51 34.81 59.89 13.56
N GLY A 52 35.64 58.98 13.02
CA GLY A 52 37.11 59.09 13.04
C GLY A 52 37.73 58.24 11.93
N GLY A 53 38.38 58.88 10.95
CA GLY A 53 39.00 58.20 9.81
C GLY A 53 40.50 57.97 9.98
N ALA A 54 41.01 56.86 9.42
CA ALA A 54 42.43 56.56 9.27
C ALA A 54 42.65 55.72 7.98
N PRO A 55 43.83 55.77 7.34
CA PRO A 55 43.92 55.63 5.88
C PRO A 55 44.08 54.19 5.36
N CYS A 56 43.58 53.96 4.14
CA CYS A 56 43.80 52.73 3.38
C CYS A 56 45.23 52.66 2.81
N ARG A 57 45.89 51.50 2.96
CA ARG A 57 47.05 51.10 2.15
C ARG A 57 46.61 50.08 1.07
N PRO A 58 47.19 50.11 -0.14
CA PRO A 58 46.82 49.18 -1.21
C PRO A 58 47.38 47.77 -0.97
N PRO A 59 46.68 46.70 -1.39
CA PRO A 59 47.21 45.34 -1.39
C PRO A 59 48.14 45.10 -2.59
N SER A 60 49.22 44.36 -2.36
CA SER A 60 50.16 43.92 -3.39
C SER A 60 49.58 42.81 -4.30
N PRO A 61 50.00 42.72 -5.58
CA PRO A 61 49.49 41.73 -6.51
C PRO A 61 50.22 40.37 -6.41
N GLY A 62 49.52 39.29 -6.75
CA GLY A 62 50.16 38.10 -7.33
C GLY A 62 50.31 36.85 -6.45
N ALA A 63 49.24 36.05 -6.33
CA ALA A 63 49.32 34.59 -6.20
C ALA A 63 47.98 33.94 -6.60
N ALA A 64 47.74 33.74 -7.89
CA ALA A 64 46.50 33.17 -8.41
C ALA A 64 46.42 31.65 -8.19
N MET A 65 46.05 31.22 -6.98
CA MET A 65 45.67 29.82 -6.70
C MET A 65 44.45 29.42 -7.56
N PRO A 66 44.52 28.31 -8.33
CA PRO A 66 43.48 27.94 -9.29
C PRO A 66 42.14 27.64 -8.61
N PHE A 67 41.06 28.11 -9.23
CA PHE A 67 39.69 28.08 -8.71
C PHE A 67 39.24 26.68 -8.22
N ARG A 68 39.68 25.61 -8.90
CA ARG A 68 39.39 24.22 -8.50
C ARG A 68 39.86 23.86 -7.08
N HIS A 69 41.00 24.37 -6.61
CA HIS A 69 41.52 24.05 -5.28
C HIS A 69 40.70 24.73 -4.17
N ARG A 70 40.28 25.98 -4.38
CA ARG A 70 39.39 26.70 -3.45
C ARG A 70 38.01 26.05 -3.34
N VAL A 71 37.45 25.55 -4.45
CA VAL A 71 36.19 24.81 -4.42
C VAL A 71 36.35 23.48 -3.68
N LEU A 72 37.40 22.70 -3.96
CA LEU A 72 37.67 21.44 -3.25
C LEU A 72 37.91 21.62 -1.75
N GLU A 73 38.68 22.63 -1.34
CA GLU A 73 38.89 22.95 0.08
C GLU A 73 37.65 23.50 0.80
N HIS A 74 36.76 24.19 0.07
CA HIS A 74 35.50 24.66 0.64
C HIS A 74 34.55 23.48 0.85
N TRP A 75 34.45 22.58 -0.12
CA TRP A 75 33.67 21.35 0.02
C TRP A 75 34.27 20.38 1.04
N SER A 76 35.59 20.22 1.13
CA SER A 76 36.21 19.37 2.16
C SER A 76 35.94 19.93 3.56
N ARG A 77 36.08 21.24 3.79
CA ARG A 77 35.76 21.88 5.08
C ARG A 77 34.26 21.83 5.41
N ILE A 78 33.37 21.89 4.42
CA ILE A 78 31.93 21.66 4.61
C ILE A 78 31.63 20.20 4.95
N LEU A 79 32.28 19.24 4.27
CA LEU A 79 32.11 17.80 4.51
C LEU A 79 32.70 17.37 5.85
N GLU A 80 33.88 17.84 6.24
CA GLU A 80 34.48 17.62 7.56
C GLU A 80 33.66 18.32 8.65
N GLY A 81 33.16 19.54 8.40
CA GLY A 81 32.25 20.23 9.31
C GLY A 81 30.88 19.54 9.45
N ALA A 82 30.40 18.86 8.41
CA ALA A 82 29.21 18.00 8.47
C ALA A 82 29.50 16.67 9.16
N TRP A 83 30.67 16.07 8.92
CA TRP A 83 31.13 14.82 9.51
C TRP A 83 31.40 14.97 11.02
N GLN A 84 32.11 16.02 11.45
CA GLN A 84 32.30 16.34 12.86
C GLN A 84 30.98 16.63 13.58
N ARG A 85 30.01 17.30 12.92
CA ARG A 85 28.66 17.48 13.47
C ARG A 85 27.86 16.17 13.50
N ALA A 86 28.06 15.26 12.56
CA ALA A 86 27.44 13.93 12.56
C ALA A 86 28.02 13.01 13.64
N VAL A 87 29.34 13.06 13.88
CA VAL A 87 30.05 12.25 14.89
C VAL A 87 29.79 12.80 16.29
N LYS A 88 29.95 14.12 16.53
CA LYS A 88 29.68 14.73 17.85
C LYS A 88 28.17 14.76 18.17
N GLY A 89 27.32 14.87 17.16
CA GLY A 89 25.86 14.69 17.29
C GLY A 89 25.42 13.26 17.62
N GLY A 90 26.33 12.28 17.61
CA GLY A 90 26.08 10.92 18.08
C GLY A 90 26.52 10.64 19.53
N ALA A 91 27.25 11.56 20.18
CA ALA A 91 27.87 11.33 21.49
C ALA A 91 27.16 12.05 22.66
N ALA A 92 26.25 12.98 22.38
CA ALA A 92 25.56 13.80 23.39
C ALA A 92 24.04 13.61 23.37
N THR A 93 23.59 12.37 23.59
CA THR A 93 22.28 12.00 24.19
C THR A 93 22.17 10.47 24.20
N THR A 94 22.67 9.81 25.25
CA THR A 94 22.09 8.53 25.65
C THR A 94 20.68 8.82 26.15
N PRO A 95 19.60 8.41 25.45
CA PRO A 95 18.27 8.62 25.98
C PRO A 95 18.16 7.73 27.21
N ARG A 96 17.72 8.30 28.35
CA ARG A 96 17.09 7.47 29.39
C ARG A 96 16.03 6.65 28.68
N THR A 97 16.11 5.33 28.81
CA THR A 97 15.24 4.37 28.12
C THR A 97 13.79 4.85 28.21
N PRO A 98 13.16 5.32 27.11
CA PRO A 98 11.76 5.66 27.17
C PRO A 98 11.02 4.37 27.49
N ALA A 99 10.26 4.36 28.58
CA ALA A 99 9.42 3.24 28.98
C ALA A 99 8.68 2.74 27.73
N GLU A 100 8.89 1.48 27.35
CA GLU A 100 8.73 1.05 25.95
C GLU A 100 7.26 1.13 25.54
N ALA A 101 6.88 2.28 24.95
CA ALA A 101 5.53 2.53 24.45
C ALA A 101 5.16 1.35 23.56
N PRO A 102 4.09 0.59 23.88
CA PRO A 102 3.96 -0.77 23.44
C PRO A 102 3.96 -0.81 21.91
N ARG A 103 5.06 -1.33 21.33
CA ARG A 103 5.20 -1.47 19.87
C ARG A 103 3.96 -2.20 19.39
N ARG A 104 3.09 -1.53 18.63
CA ARG A 104 1.89 -2.13 18.02
C ARG A 104 2.36 -3.26 17.11
N ARG A 105 2.45 -4.48 17.66
CA ARG A 105 2.85 -5.67 16.91
C ARG A 105 1.78 -5.90 15.84
N THR A 106 2.19 -5.92 14.58
CA THR A 106 1.33 -6.37 13.49
C THR A 106 0.94 -7.81 13.77
N ASP A 107 -0.36 -8.09 13.90
CA ASP A 107 -0.84 -9.43 14.18
C ASP A 107 -0.97 -10.23 12.88
N VAL A 108 0.09 -10.98 12.58
CA VAL A 108 0.26 -11.79 11.36
C VAL A 108 -0.45 -13.15 11.45
N ARG A 109 -1.05 -13.50 12.60
CA ARG A 109 -1.62 -14.85 12.84
C ARG A 109 -2.70 -15.28 11.84
N LEU A 110 -3.41 -14.32 11.24
CA LEU A 110 -4.47 -14.57 10.27
C LEU A 110 -3.98 -14.62 8.81
N THR A 111 -2.72 -14.31 8.52
CA THR A 111 -2.20 -14.39 7.14
C THR A 111 -2.11 -15.82 6.65
N LEU A 112 -1.71 -16.76 7.51
CA LEU A 112 -1.65 -18.18 7.17
C LEU A 112 -3.06 -18.72 6.82
N PRO A 113 -4.09 -18.58 7.69
CA PRO A 113 -5.49 -18.88 7.32
C PRO A 113 -5.95 -18.25 6.00
N ALA A 114 -5.69 -16.96 5.78
CA ALA A 114 -6.11 -16.29 4.55
C ALA A 114 -5.41 -16.84 3.30
N ALA A 115 -4.11 -17.12 3.39
CA ALA A 115 -3.34 -17.72 2.29
C ALA A 115 -3.75 -19.18 2.01
N THR A 116 -4.02 -19.99 3.03
CA THR A 116 -4.45 -21.39 2.83
C THR A 116 -5.87 -21.48 2.29
N VAL A 117 -6.79 -20.59 2.72
CA VAL A 117 -8.15 -20.48 2.16
C VAL A 117 -8.09 -20.07 0.68
N TRP A 118 -7.25 -19.10 0.32
CA TRP A 118 -7.08 -18.67 -1.07
C TRP A 118 -6.43 -19.76 -1.94
N ALA A 119 -5.39 -20.44 -1.44
CA ALA A 119 -4.81 -21.58 -2.15
C ALA A 119 -5.86 -22.67 -2.42
N ALA A 120 -6.71 -22.98 -1.43
CA ALA A 120 -7.81 -23.93 -1.58
C ALA A 120 -8.91 -23.48 -2.56
N SER A 121 -9.23 -22.19 -2.62
CA SER A 121 -10.23 -21.67 -3.54
C SER A 121 -9.73 -21.61 -4.99
N VAL A 122 -8.48 -21.19 -5.22
CA VAL A 122 -7.84 -21.21 -6.55
C VAL A 122 -7.61 -22.64 -7.05
N ALA A 123 -7.24 -23.57 -6.16
CA ALA A 123 -7.21 -25.00 -6.46
C ALA A 123 -8.56 -25.50 -7.04
N GLY A 124 -9.68 -24.92 -6.58
CA GLY A 124 -11.04 -25.18 -7.06
C GLY A 124 -11.30 -25.02 -8.56
N LEU A 125 -10.47 -24.25 -9.27
CA LEU A 125 -10.60 -24.05 -10.72
C LEU A 125 -9.79 -25.05 -11.56
N TRP A 126 -8.78 -25.68 -10.98
CA TRP A 126 -7.82 -26.53 -11.70
C TRP A 126 -7.91 -28.01 -11.31
N LEU A 127 -8.45 -28.32 -10.13
CA LEU A 127 -8.57 -29.68 -9.61
C LEU A 127 -9.99 -30.23 -9.78
N ALA A 128 -10.06 -31.50 -10.18
CA ALA A 128 -11.30 -32.26 -10.23
C ALA A 128 -11.90 -32.45 -8.81
N PRO A 129 -13.22 -32.66 -8.68
CA PRO A 129 -13.90 -32.78 -7.39
C PRO A 129 -13.29 -33.83 -6.46
N ALA A 130 -12.89 -34.99 -6.99
CA ALA A 130 -12.21 -36.04 -6.24
C ALA A 130 -10.87 -35.59 -5.62
N ALA A 131 -10.08 -34.81 -6.35
CA ALA A 131 -8.80 -34.30 -5.84
C ALA A 131 -9.02 -33.20 -4.78
N LEU A 132 -10.05 -32.36 -4.94
CA LEU A 132 -10.46 -31.39 -3.93
C LEU A 132 -10.98 -32.06 -2.65
N ALA A 133 -11.68 -33.19 -2.76
CA ALA A 133 -12.09 -34.01 -1.62
C ALA A 133 -10.86 -34.55 -0.85
N VAL A 134 -9.84 -35.06 -1.55
CA VAL A 134 -8.57 -35.48 -0.92
C VAL A 134 -7.88 -34.32 -0.20
N VAL A 135 -7.82 -33.14 -0.81
CA VAL A 135 -7.27 -31.92 -0.17
C VAL A 135 -8.07 -31.54 1.08
N CYS A 136 -9.40 -31.60 1.02
CA CYS A 136 -10.28 -31.34 2.16
C CYS A 136 -10.03 -32.32 3.31
N CYS A 137 -10.08 -33.63 3.05
CA CYS A 137 -9.84 -34.67 4.06
C CYS A 137 -8.43 -34.57 4.66
N GLY A 138 -7.40 -34.32 3.84
CA GLY A 138 -6.02 -34.11 4.30
C GLY A 138 -5.88 -32.88 5.20
N ALA A 139 -6.53 -31.77 4.85
CA ALA A 139 -6.55 -30.56 5.66
C ALA A 139 -7.28 -30.77 7.01
N VAL A 140 -8.42 -31.47 7.02
CA VAL A 140 -9.13 -31.83 8.26
C VAL A 140 -8.28 -32.72 9.15
N ALA A 141 -7.67 -33.79 8.60
CA ALA A 141 -6.84 -34.72 9.35
C ALA A 141 -5.60 -34.03 9.97
N LEU A 142 -4.92 -33.18 9.18
CA LEU A 142 -3.78 -32.39 9.67
C LEU A 142 -4.22 -31.34 10.71
N GLY A 143 -5.39 -30.71 10.53
CA GLY A 143 -5.98 -29.77 11.48
C GLY A 143 -6.27 -30.42 12.83
N LEU A 144 -6.90 -31.59 12.83
CA LEU A 144 -7.14 -32.41 14.02
C LEU A 144 -5.83 -32.83 14.69
N LEU A 145 -4.82 -33.26 13.93
CA LEU A 145 -3.51 -33.65 14.46
C LEU A 145 -2.78 -32.47 15.14
N LEU A 146 -2.85 -31.26 14.56
CA LEU A 146 -2.27 -30.06 15.16
C LEU A 146 -3.04 -29.62 16.41
N LEU A 147 -4.38 -29.70 16.38
CA LEU A 147 -5.22 -29.36 17.53
C LEU A 147 -5.00 -30.34 18.68
N PHE A 148 -4.89 -31.65 18.39
CA PHE A 148 -4.51 -32.67 19.37
C PHE A 148 -3.12 -32.40 19.97
N ARG A 149 -2.12 -32.06 19.14
CA ARG A 149 -0.78 -31.65 19.62
C ARG A 149 -0.78 -30.34 20.43
N ALA A 150 -1.72 -29.43 20.18
CA ALA A 150 -1.89 -28.21 20.98
C ALA A 150 -2.59 -28.48 22.32
N ALA A 151 -3.51 -29.45 22.33
CA ALA A 151 -4.31 -29.86 23.49
C ALA A 151 -3.58 -30.82 24.43
N ARG A 152 -2.58 -31.59 23.94
CA ARG A 152 -1.75 -32.44 24.82
C ARG A 152 -1.17 -31.60 25.96
N PRO A 153 -1.40 -31.96 27.23
CA PRO A 153 -0.72 -31.30 28.34
C PRO A 153 0.79 -31.44 28.12
N CYS A 154 1.56 -30.40 28.43
CA CYS A 154 2.99 -30.61 28.57
C CYS A 154 3.17 -31.53 29.76
N ASP A 155 3.85 -32.67 29.58
CA ASP A 155 4.30 -33.48 30.70
C ASP A 155 5.00 -32.60 31.73
N ARG A 156 4.83 -32.97 33.00
CA ARG A 156 5.36 -32.27 34.19
C ARG A 156 6.89 -32.14 34.10
N ARG A 157 7.38 -31.13 33.40
CA ARG A 157 8.79 -30.73 33.41
C ARG A 157 9.09 -29.91 34.67
N ALA A 158 10.34 -30.01 35.11
CA ALA A 158 10.80 -29.56 36.42
C ALA A 158 10.32 -28.15 36.82
N PRO A 159 10.00 -27.93 38.12
CA PRO A 159 9.55 -26.63 38.61
C PRO A 159 10.62 -25.56 38.33
N GLY A 160 10.24 -24.50 37.62
CA GLY A 160 11.10 -23.34 37.35
C GLY A 160 11.02 -22.76 35.94
N VAL A 161 10.64 -23.54 34.92
CA VAL A 161 10.58 -23.06 33.53
C VAL A 161 9.15 -22.65 33.15
N ALA A 162 8.91 -21.34 33.02
CA ALA A 162 7.62 -20.81 32.57
C ALA A 162 7.25 -21.35 31.18
N PRO A 163 6.03 -21.89 30.97
CA PRO A 163 5.63 -22.43 29.67
C PRO A 163 5.55 -21.32 28.62
N THR A 164 6.22 -21.48 27.48
CA THR A 164 6.17 -20.49 26.40
C THR A 164 4.80 -20.50 25.71
N PRO A 165 3.94 -19.47 25.88
CA PRO A 165 2.55 -19.50 25.39
C PRO A 165 2.46 -19.45 23.86
N VAL A 166 3.56 -19.11 23.18
CA VAL A 166 3.64 -18.89 21.74
C VAL A 166 3.39 -20.17 20.94
N ARG A 167 3.96 -21.32 21.36
CA ARG A 167 3.85 -22.59 20.59
C ARG A 167 2.41 -23.11 20.53
N ARG A 168 1.69 -23.17 21.65
CA ARG A 168 0.29 -23.62 21.69
C ARG A 168 -0.61 -22.71 20.86
N SER A 169 -0.42 -21.39 20.98
CA SER A 169 -1.21 -20.43 20.21
C SER A 169 -0.96 -20.51 18.70
N PHE A 170 0.27 -20.81 18.26
CA PHE A 170 0.58 -20.97 16.84
C PHE A 170 -0.07 -22.25 16.26
N LEU A 171 0.08 -23.38 16.96
CA LEU A 171 -0.53 -24.65 16.54
C LEU A 171 -2.06 -24.55 16.45
N ALA A 172 -2.71 -23.90 17.42
CA ALA A 172 -4.15 -23.65 17.39
C ALA A 172 -4.57 -22.78 16.19
N THR A 173 -3.83 -21.69 15.90
CA THR A 173 -4.12 -20.87 14.71
C THR A 173 -3.88 -21.60 13.40
N SER A 174 -2.91 -22.51 13.33
CA SER A 174 -2.66 -23.36 12.16
C SER A 174 -3.73 -24.44 11.99
N ALA A 175 -4.26 -25.01 13.07
CA ALA A 175 -5.40 -25.92 12.99
C ALA A 175 -6.66 -25.20 12.45
N VAL A 176 -6.95 -24.00 12.95
CA VAL A 176 -8.05 -23.16 12.42
C VAL A 176 -7.83 -22.79 10.95
N ALA A 177 -6.59 -22.48 10.53
CA ALA A 177 -6.24 -22.24 9.13
C ALA A 177 -6.64 -23.42 8.22
N LEU A 178 -6.36 -24.65 8.67
CA LEU A 178 -6.65 -25.87 7.93
C LEU A 178 -8.13 -26.22 7.90
N PHE A 179 -8.89 -26.00 8.98
CA PHE A 179 -10.34 -26.19 8.95
C PHE A 179 -11.04 -25.19 8.03
N LEU A 180 -10.60 -23.93 8.00
CA LEU A 180 -11.12 -22.93 7.06
C LEU A 180 -10.73 -23.27 5.61
N ALA A 181 -9.51 -23.76 5.37
CA ALA A 181 -9.08 -24.22 4.06
C ALA A 181 -9.84 -25.48 3.60
N ALA A 182 -10.17 -26.41 4.50
CA ALA A 182 -11.03 -27.55 4.22
C ALA A 182 -12.46 -27.12 3.84
N ALA A 183 -13.05 -26.16 4.56
CA ALA A 183 -14.36 -25.60 4.20
C ALA A 183 -14.34 -24.93 2.81
N ALA A 184 -13.30 -24.16 2.51
CA ALA A 184 -13.10 -23.56 1.18
C ALA A 184 -12.90 -24.62 0.08
N ALA A 185 -12.13 -25.69 0.35
CA ALA A 185 -11.94 -26.81 -0.57
C ALA A 185 -13.24 -27.59 -0.82
N ALA A 186 -14.06 -27.80 0.21
CA ALA A 186 -15.37 -28.44 0.10
C ALA A 186 -16.36 -27.61 -0.74
N HIS A 187 -16.45 -26.30 -0.49
CA HIS A 187 -17.25 -25.39 -1.32
C HIS A 187 -16.75 -25.42 -2.78
N SER A 188 -15.43 -25.33 -2.96
CA SER A 188 -14.79 -25.40 -4.28
C SER A 188 -15.04 -26.73 -5.00
N ALA A 189 -15.14 -27.86 -4.28
CA ALA A 189 -15.47 -29.17 -4.85
C ALA A 189 -16.92 -29.21 -5.37
N VAL A 190 -17.87 -28.62 -4.63
CA VAL A 190 -19.27 -28.49 -5.09
C VAL A 190 -19.35 -27.63 -6.36
N ALA A 191 -18.67 -26.47 -6.38
CA ALA A 191 -18.61 -25.60 -7.55
C ALA A 191 -17.89 -26.27 -8.74
N SER A 192 -16.82 -27.04 -8.48
CA SER A 192 -16.09 -27.80 -9.51
C SER A 192 -16.96 -28.92 -10.10
N SER A 193 -17.70 -29.66 -9.27
CA SER A 193 -18.63 -30.72 -9.72
C SER A 193 -19.73 -30.15 -10.63
N GLN A 194 -20.31 -28.98 -10.30
CA GLN A 194 -21.30 -28.32 -11.16
C GLN A 194 -20.77 -27.90 -12.55
N ARG A 195 -19.45 -27.71 -12.70
CA ARG A 195 -18.80 -27.40 -13.98
C ARG A 195 -18.36 -28.66 -14.75
N SER A 196 -17.80 -29.62 -14.03
CA SER A 196 -17.06 -30.75 -14.61
C SER A 196 -17.89 -32.03 -14.74
N GLU A 197 -18.97 -32.15 -13.96
CA GLU A 197 -19.76 -33.38 -13.82
C GLU A 197 -21.24 -33.11 -14.13
N GLY A 198 -21.95 -34.18 -14.51
CA GLY A 198 -23.40 -34.15 -14.72
C GLY A 198 -23.88 -33.61 -16.08
N PRO A 199 -25.21 -33.50 -16.27
CA PRO A 199 -25.81 -33.28 -17.60
C PRO A 199 -25.49 -31.92 -18.22
N LEU A 200 -25.26 -30.88 -17.40
CA LEU A 200 -24.87 -29.56 -17.90
C LEU A 200 -23.47 -29.59 -18.52
N ALA A 201 -22.49 -30.19 -17.84
CA ALA A 201 -21.13 -30.35 -18.38
C ALA A 201 -21.15 -31.07 -19.74
N GLY A 202 -21.95 -32.14 -19.86
CA GLY A 202 -22.18 -32.83 -21.13
C GLY A 202 -22.84 -31.96 -22.21
N ALA A 203 -23.82 -31.12 -21.87
CA ALA A 203 -24.47 -30.19 -22.81
C ALA A 203 -23.53 -29.06 -23.28
N VAL A 204 -22.66 -28.57 -22.38
CA VAL A 204 -21.62 -27.57 -22.67
C VAL A 204 -20.54 -28.15 -23.58
N ALA A 205 -20.00 -29.33 -23.25
CA ALA A 205 -18.97 -30.01 -24.05
C ALA A 205 -19.45 -30.39 -25.45
N SER A 206 -20.73 -30.77 -25.59
CA SER A 206 -21.34 -31.10 -26.90
C SER A 206 -21.85 -29.90 -27.69
N GLY A 207 -21.67 -28.66 -27.20
CA GLY A 207 -22.01 -27.44 -27.92
C GLY A 207 -23.51 -27.27 -28.25
N LYS A 208 -24.40 -27.92 -27.48
CA LYS A 208 -25.82 -28.03 -27.83
C LYS A 208 -26.55 -26.69 -27.75
N SER A 209 -27.56 -26.55 -28.61
CA SER A 209 -28.58 -25.51 -28.48
C SER A 209 -29.51 -25.83 -27.31
N VAL A 210 -29.70 -24.88 -26.41
CA VAL A 210 -30.51 -25.03 -25.19
C VAL A 210 -31.50 -23.89 -25.07
N VAL A 211 -32.62 -24.14 -24.39
CA VAL A 211 -33.52 -23.09 -23.90
C VAL A 211 -33.32 -22.98 -22.40
N ALA A 212 -32.83 -21.83 -21.93
CA ALA A 212 -32.52 -21.60 -20.52
C ALA A 212 -33.45 -20.53 -19.93
N VAL A 213 -33.94 -20.79 -18.72
CA VAL A 213 -34.47 -19.78 -17.81
C VAL A 213 -33.33 -19.41 -16.86
N VAL A 214 -32.95 -18.14 -16.90
CA VAL A 214 -31.76 -17.61 -16.22
C VAL A 214 -32.13 -16.40 -15.36
N GLU A 215 -31.48 -16.29 -14.22
CA GLU A 215 -31.57 -15.14 -13.30
C GLU A 215 -30.36 -14.24 -13.52
N VAL A 216 -30.57 -12.95 -13.76
CA VAL A 216 -29.48 -12.00 -14.02
C VAL A 216 -28.64 -11.82 -12.75
N ALA A 217 -27.39 -12.26 -12.76
CA ALA A 217 -26.52 -12.28 -11.58
C ALA A 217 -25.84 -10.92 -11.30
N GLY A 218 -25.57 -10.15 -12.35
CA GLY A 218 -24.87 -8.87 -12.30
C GLY A 218 -25.21 -7.97 -13.47
N ALA A 219 -24.73 -6.73 -13.44
CA ALA A 219 -25.05 -5.73 -14.47
C ALA A 219 -24.54 -6.17 -15.86
N PRO A 220 -25.32 -5.97 -16.94
CA PRO A 220 -24.84 -6.14 -18.31
C PRO A 220 -23.59 -5.31 -18.59
N ARG A 221 -22.61 -5.88 -19.30
CA ARG A 221 -21.41 -5.18 -19.74
C ARG A 221 -21.31 -5.17 -21.26
N ALA A 222 -21.11 -3.99 -21.83
CA ALA A 222 -20.85 -3.86 -23.25
C ALA A 222 -19.45 -4.42 -23.58
N LEU A 223 -19.39 -5.27 -24.60
CA LEU A 223 -18.16 -5.78 -25.20
C LEU A 223 -17.93 -5.06 -26.52
N ALA A 224 -16.90 -4.21 -26.56
CA ALA A 224 -16.42 -3.57 -27.78
C ALA A 224 -15.66 -4.59 -28.67
N VAL A 225 -16.42 -5.49 -29.32
CA VAL A 225 -15.87 -6.47 -30.27
C VAL A 225 -15.84 -5.85 -31.67
N ARG A 226 -14.65 -5.51 -32.17
CA ARG A 226 -14.46 -5.21 -33.60
C ARG A 226 -14.64 -6.50 -34.40
N GLY A 227 -15.76 -6.63 -35.10
CA GLY A 227 -15.97 -7.67 -36.11
C GLY A 227 -15.48 -7.22 -37.48
N GLN A 228 -15.31 -8.18 -38.40
CA GLN A 228 -14.98 -7.88 -39.81
C GLN A 228 -16.05 -7.06 -40.55
N ALA A 229 -17.28 -7.02 -40.02
CA ALA A 229 -18.40 -6.24 -40.56
C ALA A 229 -18.67 -4.93 -39.79
N GLY A 230 -17.73 -4.47 -38.96
CA GLY A 230 -17.87 -3.27 -38.12
C GLY A 230 -18.05 -3.55 -36.62
N PRO A 231 -18.31 -2.51 -35.80
CA PRO A 231 -18.53 -2.65 -34.37
C PRO A 231 -19.91 -3.28 -34.11
N THR A 232 -19.94 -4.58 -33.81
CA THR A 232 -21.15 -5.22 -33.27
C THR A 232 -21.16 -5.06 -31.76
N GLU A 233 -22.03 -4.19 -31.24
CA GLU A 233 -22.31 -4.11 -29.80
C GLU A 233 -22.86 -5.45 -29.31
N ARG A 234 -22.01 -6.22 -28.62
CA ARG A 234 -22.40 -7.42 -27.90
C ARG A 234 -22.39 -7.11 -26.42
N TRP A 235 -23.33 -7.68 -25.68
CA TRP A 235 -23.41 -7.55 -24.24
C TRP A 235 -23.07 -8.89 -23.59
N SER A 236 -22.18 -8.88 -22.61
CA SER A 236 -21.99 -9.99 -21.68
C SER A 236 -22.83 -9.76 -20.43
N VAL A 237 -23.67 -10.73 -20.10
CA VAL A 237 -24.51 -10.71 -18.91
C VAL A 237 -24.19 -11.96 -18.07
N PRO A 238 -23.63 -11.81 -16.86
CA PRO A 238 -23.46 -12.93 -15.95
C PRO A 238 -24.83 -13.35 -15.42
N VAL A 239 -25.12 -14.65 -15.43
CA VAL A 239 -26.41 -15.21 -15.01
C VAL A 239 -26.27 -16.48 -14.20
N TRP A 240 -27.22 -16.71 -13.29
CA TRP A 240 -27.45 -18.01 -12.68
C TRP A 240 -28.47 -18.78 -13.51
N THR A 241 -28.17 -20.02 -13.88
CA THR A 241 -29.19 -20.90 -14.46
C THR A 241 -30.20 -21.29 -13.40
N ARG A 242 -31.44 -21.53 -13.81
CA ARG A 242 -32.49 -22.11 -12.96
C ARG A 242 -33.00 -23.40 -13.58
N ASP A 243 -33.49 -23.30 -14.81
CA ASP A 243 -33.99 -24.42 -15.62
C ASP A 243 -33.35 -24.37 -17.01
N ILE A 244 -32.84 -25.49 -17.50
CA ILE A 244 -32.23 -25.62 -18.85
C ILE A 244 -32.88 -26.80 -19.55
N SER A 245 -33.52 -26.57 -20.69
CA SER A 245 -34.10 -27.63 -21.52
C SER A 245 -33.17 -27.97 -22.69
N THR A 246 -32.78 -29.24 -22.80
CA THR A 246 -31.92 -29.76 -23.87
C THR A 246 -32.45 -31.12 -24.33
N GLY A 247 -32.73 -31.29 -25.62
CA GLY A 247 -33.16 -32.58 -26.18
C GLY A 247 -34.39 -33.20 -25.51
N GLY A 248 -35.35 -32.38 -25.06
CA GLY A 248 -36.55 -32.84 -24.34
C GLY A 248 -36.36 -33.04 -22.82
N VAL A 249 -35.13 -33.03 -22.30
CA VAL A 249 -34.85 -33.17 -20.87
C VAL A 249 -34.75 -31.80 -20.20
N LEU A 250 -35.49 -31.61 -19.10
CA LEU A 250 -35.41 -30.42 -18.25
C LEU A 250 -34.38 -30.64 -17.13
N LEU A 251 -33.33 -29.84 -17.14
CA LEU A 251 -32.26 -29.84 -16.14
C LEU A 251 -32.46 -28.67 -15.18
N ARG A 252 -32.77 -28.98 -13.91
CA ARG A 252 -32.79 -28.00 -12.83
C ARG A 252 -31.41 -27.91 -12.19
N THR A 253 -30.70 -26.83 -12.48
CA THR A 253 -29.33 -26.65 -11.97
C THR A 253 -29.04 -25.16 -11.80
N ARG A 254 -28.32 -24.82 -10.72
CA ARG A 254 -27.86 -23.46 -10.42
C ARG A 254 -26.36 -23.38 -10.68
N ALA A 255 -26.00 -23.05 -11.91
CA ALA A 255 -24.63 -22.84 -12.36
C ALA A 255 -24.46 -21.40 -12.87
N HIS A 256 -23.25 -20.87 -12.76
CA HIS A 256 -22.93 -19.54 -13.27
C HIS A 256 -22.57 -19.62 -14.75
N LEU A 257 -23.27 -18.89 -15.61
CA LEU A 257 -22.97 -18.78 -17.05
C LEU A 257 -22.79 -17.31 -17.44
N ILE A 258 -22.04 -17.06 -18.50
CA ILE A 258 -22.12 -15.78 -19.23
C ILE A 258 -23.04 -15.95 -20.42
N VAL A 259 -24.07 -15.12 -20.53
CA VAL A 259 -24.82 -14.95 -21.78
C VAL A 259 -24.13 -13.89 -22.62
N MET A 260 -23.84 -14.20 -23.88
CA MET A 260 -23.42 -13.21 -24.88
C MET A 260 -24.59 -12.97 -25.84
N GLY A 261 -25.09 -11.73 -25.87
CA GLY A 261 -26.25 -11.33 -26.67
C GLY A 261 -26.08 -9.99 -27.39
N GLY A 262 -27.11 -9.60 -28.16
CA GLY A 262 -27.18 -8.29 -28.82
C GLY A 262 -27.63 -7.15 -27.91
N ARG A 263 -27.94 -5.97 -28.49
CA ARG A 263 -28.27 -4.73 -27.77
C ARG A 263 -29.35 -4.87 -26.69
N ASP A 264 -30.40 -5.65 -26.93
CA ASP A 264 -31.55 -5.81 -26.01
C ASP A 264 -31.13 -6.26 -24.60
N TRP A 265 -30.03 -7.03 -24.50
CA TRP A 265 -29.48 -7.55 -23.25
C TRP A 265 -28.91 -6.47 -22.33
N GLY A 266 -28.58 -5.27 -22.84
CA GLY A 266 -28.10 -4.14 -22.04
C GLY A 266 -29.15 -3.54 -21.11
N THR A 267 -30.44 -3.79 -21.36
CA THR A 267 -31.55 -3.19 -20.59
C THR A 267 -31.84 -3.89 -19.25
N LEU A 268 -31.29 -5.10 -19.07
CA LEU A 268 -31.60 -6.01 -17.97
C LEU A 268 -31.04 -5.55 -16.62
N VAL A 269 -31.77 -5.87 -15.56
CA VAL A 269 -31.42 -5.56 -14.16
C VAL A 269 -31.08 -6.86 -13.42
N PRO A 270 -30.07 -6.87 -12.52
CA PRO A 270 -29.83 -8.01 -11.63
C PRO A 270 -31.09 -8.45 -10.89
N GLY A 271 -31.23 -9.76 -10.64
CA GLY A 271 -32.41 -10.37 -10.00
C GLY A 271 -33.60 -10.61 -10.93
N GLN A 272 -33.61 -10.13 -12.17
CA GLN A 272 -34.66 -10.47 -13.14
C GLN A 272 -34.49 -11.89 -13.68
N LEU A 273 -35.62 -12.60 -13.86
CA LEU A 273 -35.66 -13.88 -14.56
C LEU A 273 -35.99 -13.65 -16.04
N VAL A 274 -35.20 -14.27 -16.92
CA VAL A 274 -35.26 -14.14 -18.38
C VAL A 274 -35.24 -15.53 -19.00
N ARG A 275 -36.05 -15.75 -20.05
CA ARG A 275 -35.98 -16.95 -20.89
C ARG A 275 -35.24 -16.63 -22.18
N THR A 276 -34.28 -17.46 -22.56
CA THR A 276 -33.50 -17.30 -23.80
C THR A 276 -33.21 -18.65 -24.46
N ALA A 277 -33.00 -18.65 -25.77
CA ALA A 277 -32.45 -19.78 -26.51
C ALA A 277 -31.05 -19.44 -27.03
N GLY A 278 -30.11 -20.38 -26.96
CA GLY A 278 -28.74 -20.17 -27.42
C GLY A 278 -27.91 -21.43 -27.49
N LYS A 279 -26.71 -21.36 -28.09
CA LYS A 279 -25.74 -22.46 -28.07
C LYS A 279 -24.81 -22.30 -26.88
N LEU A 280 -24.70 -23.34 -26.06
CA LEU A 280 -23.67 -23.42 -25.02
C LEU A 280 -22.31 -23.66 -25.67
N ARG A 281 -21.25 -23.14 -25.05
CA ARG A 281 -19.85 -23.42 -25.35
C ARG A 281 -19.05 -23.58 -24.06
N PRO A 282 -17.99 -24.40 -24.04
CA PRO A 282 -17.06 -24.43 -22.93
C PRO A 282 -16.43 -23.04 -22.73
N PRO A 283 -16.14 -22.65 -21.47
CA PRO A 283 -15.40 -21.44 -21.16
C PRO A 283 -13.90 -21.65 -21.40
N ASP A 284 -13.11 -20.57 -21.39
CA ASP A 284 -11.64 -20.69 -21.39
C ASP A 284 -11.15 -21.46 -20.14
N PRO A 285 -10.05 -22.22 -20.20
CA PRO A 285 -9.50 -22.89 -19.02
C PRO A 285 -9.10 -21.87 -17.93
N GLY A 286 -9.42 -22.17 -16.67
CA GLY A 286 -9.18 -21.30 -15.52
C GLY A 286 -10.27 -20.24 -15.27
N ARG A 287 -11.37 -20.27 -16.03
CA ARG A 287 -12.60 -19.49 -15.79
C ARG A 287 -13.45 -20.11 -14.68
N GLU A 288 -14.25 -19.27 -14.02
CA GLU A 288 -15.14 -19.69 -12.92
C GLU A 288 -16.50 -20.18 -13.45
N GLU A 289 -16.92 -19.63 -14.59
CA GLU A 289 -18.17 -19.92 -15.26
C GLU A 289 -18.24 -21.40 -15.69
N ALA A 290 -19.43 -22.00 -15.67
CA ALA A 290 -19.67 -23.36 -16.18
C ALA A 290 -19.75 -23.42 -17.71
N GLY A 291 -19.89 -22.27 -18.38
CA GLY A 291 -20.03 -22.18 -19.82
C GLY A 291 -20.47 -20.81 -20.29
N ILE A 292 -20.41 -20.62 -21.60
CA ILE A 292 -20.83 -19.40 -22.28
C ILE A 292 -22.04 -19.71 -23.16
N LEU A 293 -23.17 -19.06 -22.91
CA LEU A 293 -24.38 -19.16 -23.72
C LEU A 293 -24.37 -18.07 -24.78
N THR A 294 -24.20 -18.46 -26.05
CA THR A 294 -24.38 -17.55 -27.18
C THR A 294 -25.87 -17.42 -27.50
N ALA A 295 -26.49 -16.33 -27.06
CA ALA A 295 -27.92 -16.09 -27.25
C ALA A 295 -28.25 -15.97 -28.74
N SER A 296 -29.17 -16.81 -29.21
CA SER A 296 -29.75 -16.79 -30.56
C SER A 296 -31.09 -16.05 -30.59
N SER A 297 -31.66 -15.72 -29.42
CA SER A 297 -32.85 -14.91 -29.27
C SER A 297 -32.56 -13.62 -28.49
N PRO A 298 -33.38 -12.57 -28.64
CA PRO A 298 -33.49 -11.52 -27.63
C PRO A 298 -33.87 -12.12 -26.26
N PRO A 299 -33.69 -11.38 -25.16
CA PRO A 299 -34.22 -11.80 -23.87
C PRO A 299 -35.74 -11.86 -23.96
N GLY A 300 -36.33 -13.00 -23.58
CA GLY A 300 -37.78 -13.10 -23.39
C GLY A 300 -38.25 -12.15 -22.28
N ARG A 301 -39.55 -11.82 -22.26
CA ARG A 301 -40.14 -10.84 -21.32
C ARG A 301 -39.60 -11.07 -19.90
N PRO A 302 -38.79 -10.14 -19.35
CA PRO A 302 -38.22 -10.31 -18.02
C PRO A 302 -39.32 -10.25 -16.96
N THR A 303 -39.15 -10.97 -15.87
CA THR A 303 -39.96 -10.74 -14.65
C THR A 303 -39.73 -9.31 -14.14
N GLU A 304 -40.74 -8.75 -13.46
CA GLU A 304 -40.63 -7.45 -12.79
C GLU A 304 -39.37 -7.38 -11.93
N SER A 305 -38.62 -6.28 -12.05
CA SER A 305 -37.43 -6.05 -11.23
C SER A 305 -37.85 -5.84 -9.77
N PRO A 306 -37.11 -6.40 -8.79
CA PRO A 306 -37.32 -6.06 -7.37
C PRO A 306 -37.34 -4.55 -7.18
N LEU A 307 -38.35 -4.02 -6.45
CA LEU A 307 -38.63 -2.58 -6.34
C LEU A 307 -37.38 -1.73 -6.08
N LEU A 308 -36.53 -2.17 -5.16
CA LEU A 308 -35.26 -1.51 -4.81
C LEU A 308 -34.30 -1.35 -6.00
N GLN A 309 -34.20 -2.37 -6.86
CA GLN A 309 -33.31 -2.35 -8.03
C GLN A 309 -33.94 -1.59 -9.22
N GLY A 310 -35.27 -1.63 -9.35
CA GLY A 310 -36.01 -0.78 -10.29
C GLY A 310 -35.83 0.70 -9.98
N SER A 311 -36.10 1.12 -8.74
CA SER A 311 -35.87 2.50 -8.29
C SER A 311 -34.39 2.92 -8.36
N ALA A 312 -33.45 2.00 -8.14
CA ALA A 312 -32.02 2.28 -8.33
C ALA A 312 -31.66 2.51 -9.80
N LYS A 313 -32.23 1.76 -10.75
CA LYS A 313 -32.07 2.04 -12.19
C LYS A 313 -32.64 3.41 -12.55
N GLU A 314 -33.87 3.70 -12.14
CA GLU A 314 -34.52 4.98 -12.43
C GLU A 314 -33.74 6.18 -11.83
N LEU A 315 -33.24 6.07 -10.59
CA LEU A 315 -32.39 7.10 -9.98
C LEU A 315 -31.09 7.35 -10.76
N ARG A 316 -30.49 6.30 -11.33
CA ARG A 316 -29.30 6.43 -12.19
C ARG A 316 -29.62 7.13 -13.51
N GLU A 317 -30.68 6.70 -14.19
CA GLU A 317 -31.13 7.31 -15.45
C GLU A 317 -31.49 8.80 -15.26
N ARG A 318 -32.21 9.14 -14.18
CA ARG A 318 -32.51 10.53 -13.80
C ARG A 318 -31.25 11.33 -13.45
N PHE A 319 -30.26 10.73 -12.78
CA PHE A 319 -28.99 11.40 -12.46
C PHE A 319 -28.13 11.65 -13.72
N VAL A 320 -28.06 10.68 -14.64
CA VAL A 320 -27.39 10.84 -15.95
C VAL A 320 -28.05 11.95 -16.76
N ALA A 321 -29.38 11.96 -16.84
CA ALA A 321 -30.13 13.03 -17.49
C ALA A 321 -29.87 14.39 -16.82
N ALA A 322 -29.86 14.46 -15.49
CA ALA A 322 -29.53 15.68 -14.74
C ALA A 322 -28.06 16.13 -14.89
N ALA A 323 -27.14 15.26 -15.30
CA ALA A 323 -25.75 15.60 -15.59
C ALA A 323 -25.49 16.01 -17.05
N SER A 324 -26.49 15.89 -17.94
CA SER A 324 -26.33 16.14 -19.39
C SER A 324 -26.00 17.59 -19.78
N PHE A 325 -26.20 18.56 -18.89
CA PHE A 325 -25.84 19.97 -19.12
C PHE A 325 -24.33 20.26 -18.98
N LEU A 326 -23.56 19.31 -18.48
CA LEU A 326 -22.11 19.44 -18.32
C LEU A 326 -21.40 19.34 -19.68
N ALA A 327 -20.14 19.77 -19.72
CA ALA A 327 -19.28 19.47 -20.86
C ALA A 327 -19.16 17.95 -21.10
N PRO A 328 -18.87 17.47 -22.33
CA PRO A 328 -18.94 16.04 -22.68
C PRO A 328 -18.12 15.13 -21.75
N ASP A 329 -16.88 15.54 -21.44
CA ASP A 329 -15.98 14.80 -20.55
C ASP A 329 -16.57 14.54 -19.15
N PRO A 330 -16.89 15.59 -18.34
CA PRO A 330 -17.47 15.37 -17.03
C PRO A 330 -18.92 14.85 -17.05
N ALA A 331 -19.68 15.06 -18.13
CA ALA A 331 -21.03 14.49 -18.28
C ALA A 331 -21.02 12.96 -18.33
N GLY A 332 -20.00 12.35 -18.96
CA GLY A 332 -19.79 10.89 -18.93
C GLY A 332 -19.04 10.40 -17.68
N LEU A 333 -18.04 11.15 -17.20
CA LEU A 333 -17.19 10.73 -16.08
C LEU A 333 -17.88 10.82 -14.70
N LEU A 334 -18.73 11.83 -14.48
CA LEU A 334 -19.40 12.03 -13.18
C LEU A 334 -20.39 10.88 -12.85
N PRO A 335 -21.28 10.42 -13.75
CA PRO A 335 -22.07 9.22 -13.53
C PRO A 335 -21.21 7.97 -13.30
N GLY A 336 -20.19 7.72 -14.13
CA GLY A 336 -19.30 6.56 -13.95
C GLY A 336 -18.65 6.50 -12.57
N MET A 337 -18.25 7.65 -12.03
CA MET A 337 -17.68 7.78 -10.68
C MET A 337 -18.69 7.57 -9.54
N VAL A 338 -19.94 8.00 -9.71
CA VAL A 338 -20.97 8.09 -8.66
C VAL A 338 -21.93 6.90 -8.67
N THR A 339 -22.48 6.58 -9.84
CA THR A 339 -23.50 5.55 -10.06
C THR A 339 -22.95 4.28 -10.70
N GLY A 340 -21.71 4.31 -11.19
CA GLY A 340 -21.08 3.20 -11.91
C GLY A 340 -21.51 3.07 -13.36
N ASP A 341 -22.35 3.98 -13.85
CA ASP A 341 -22.81 3.98 -15.24
C ASP A 341 -21.78 4.63 -16.16
N THR A 342 -21.09 3.81 -16.95
CA THR A 342 -20.08 4.26 -17.93
C THR A 342 -20.61 4.31 -19.36
N SER A 343 -21.92 4.18 -19.58
CA SER A 343 -22.52 4.13 -20.94
C SER A 343 -22.36 5.44 -21.74
N VAL A 344 -22.24 6.58 -21.06
CA VAL A 344 -22.10 7.91 -21.66
C VAL A 344 -20.64 8.41 -21.64
N LEU A 345 -19.67 7.55 -21.28
CA LEU A 345 -18.26 7.93 -21.24
C LEU A 345 -17.65 7.94 -22.65
N ASP A 346 -17.09 9.08 -23.06
CA ASP A 346 -16.37 9.22 -24.34
C ASP A 346 -15.23 8.17 -24.46
N GLU A 347 -15.20 7.43 -25.57
CA GLU A 347 -14.13 6.47 -25.88
C GLU A 347 -12.75 7.12 -25.90
N GLY A 348 -12.67 8.38 -26.36
CA GLY A 348 -11.45 9.17 -26.33
C GLY A 348 -10.93 9.38 -24.90
N LEU A 349 -11.81 9.77 -23.97
CA LEU A 349 -11.50 9.95 -22.55
C LEU A 349 -11.16 8.61 -21.87
N ASP A 350 -11.91 7.54 -22.11
CA ASP A 350 -11.60 6.21 -21.58
C ASP A 350 -10.23 5.71 -22.07
N SER A 351 -9.89 5.92 -23.35
CA SER A 351 -8.57 5.60 -23.89
C SER A 351 -7.45 6.43 -23.24
N ALA A 352 -7.71 7.69 -22.89
CA ALA A 352 -6.76 8.54 -22.17
C ALA A 352 -6.58 8.02 -20.74
N MET A 353 -7.67 7.79 -20.00
CA MET A 353 -7.67 7.23 -18.64
C MET A 353 -6.92 5.88 -18.57
N LYS A 354 -7.09 5.01 -19.58
CA LYS A 354 -6.35 3.75 -19.74
C LYS A 354 -4.85 3.98 -19.96
N ARG A 355 -4.46 4.91 -20.83
CA ARG A 355 -3.03 5.24 -21.08
C ARG A 355 -2.31 5.75 -19.83
N VAL A 356 -2.98 6.55 -18.99
CA VAL A 356 -2.37 7.09 -17.75
C VAL A 356 -2.68 6.28 -16.49
N GLY A 357 -3.29 5.09 -16.60
CA GLY A 357 -3.55 4.20 -15.46
C GLY A 357 -4.61 4.72 -14.46
N MET A 358 -5.50 5.59 -14.91
CA MET A 358 -6.59 6.18 -14.11
C MET A 358 -7.95 5.47 -14.30
N THR A 359 -8.03 4.36 -15.05
CA THR A 359 -9.26 3.58 -15.27
C THR A 359 -9.97 3.13 -13.98
N HIS A 360 -9.25 3.03 -12.86
CA HIS A 360 -9.86 2.73 -11.56
C HIS A 360 -10.71 3.90 -10.99
N LEU A 361 -10.69 5.06 -11.64
CA LEU A 361 -11.55 6.21 -11.37
C LEU A 361 -12.75 6.32 -12.33
N THR A 362 -12.77 5.63 -13.49
CA THR A 362 -13.89 5.77 -14.43
C THR A 362 -15.15 5.00 -14.00
N ALA A 363 -15.00 4.01 -13.12
CA ALA A 363 -16.09 3.24 -12.54
C ALA A 363 -16.02 3.26 -11.00
N VAL A 364 -17.10 2.87 -10.33
CA VAL A 364 -17.16 2.84 -8.85
C VAL A 364 -16.15 1.85 -8.28
N SER A 365 -15.22 2.38 -7.49
CA SER A 365 -14.16 1.63 -6.83
C SER A 365 -14.39 1.46 -5.33
N GLY A 366 -13.60 0.58 -4.69
CA GLY A 366 -13.62 0.44 -3.23
C GLY A 366 -13.12 1.67 -2.45
N ALA A 367 -12.38 2.56 -3.11
CA ALA A 367 -12.05 3.87 -2.55
C ALA A 367 -13.29 4.75 -2.44
N ASN A 368 -14.17 4.75 -3.45
CA ASN A 368 -15.43 5.51 -3.46
C ASN A 368 -16.33 5.02 -2.31
N CYS A 369 -16.47 3.69 -2.15
CA CYS A 369 -17.20 3.08 -1.03
C CYS A 369 -16.62 3.52 0.34
N SER A 370 -15.29 3.58 0.45
CA SER A 370 -14.60 4.00 1.68
C SER A 370 -14.78 5.49 1.99
N LEU A 371 -14.82 6.35 0.96
CA LEU A 371 -15.12 7.78 1.09
C LEU A 371 -16.55 8.02 1.53
N VAL A 372 -17.54 7.37 0.90
CA VAL A 372 -18.95 7.44 1.28
C VAL A 372 -19.15 6.96 2.72
N LEU A 373 -18.60 5.79 3.07
CA LEU A 373 -18.66 5.24 4.44
C LEU A 373 -18.01 6.18 5.47
N GLY A 374 -16.84 6.75 5.13
CA GLY A 374 -16.13 7.70 5.98
C GLY A 374 -16.91 8.99 6.21
N ALA A 375 -17.55 9.53 5.18
CA ALA A 375 -18.37 10.72 5.26
C ALA A 375 -19.67 10.48 6.05
N LEU A 376 -20.35 9.34 5.86
CA LEU A 376 -21.50 8.94 6.67
C LEU A 376 -21.13 8.84 8.16
N LEU A 377 -20.01 8.19 8.48
CA LEU A 377 -19.49 8.11 9.85
C LEU A 377 -19.14 9.49 10.42
N LEU A 378 -18.57 10.39 9.62
CA LEU A 378 -18.24 11.75 10.04
C LEU A 378 -19.53 12.54 10.33
N ALA A 379 -20.52 12.51 9.44
CA ALA A 379 -21.82 13.16 9.62
C ALA A 379 -22.52 12.65 10.89
N CYS A 380 -22.61 11.33 11.08
CA CYS A 380 -23.17 10.73 12.30
C CYS A 380 -22.47 11.24 13.58
N ARG A 381 -21.14 11.44 13.53
CA ARG A 381 -20.36 11.97 14.65
C ARG A 381 -20.59 13.47 14.88
N SER A 382 -20.79 14.26 13.83
CA SER A 382 -21.17 15.68 13.93
C SER A 382 -22.53 15.84 14.63
N PHE A 383 -23.50 14.94 14.35
CA PHE A 383 -24.77 14.84 15.07
C PHE A 383 -24.65 14.17 16.46
N ARG A 384 -23.42 13.90 16.95
CA ARG A 384 -23.11 13.32 18.27
C ARG A 384 -23.74 11.94 18.54
N LEU A 385 -24.06 11.15 17.51
CA LEU A 385 -24.60 9.80 17.69
C LEU A 385 -23.61 8.90 18.44
N ARG A 386 -24.17 7.99 19.26
CA ARG A 386 -23.41 6.92 19.93
C ARG A 386 -22.81 5.97 18.89
N ARG A 387 -21.73 5.26 19.24
CA ARG A 387 -20.95 4.42 18.30
C ARG A 387 -21.79 3.38 17.54
N VAL A 388 -22.75 2.75 18.20
CA VAL A 388 -23.61 1.71 17.61
C VAL A 388 -24.60 2.29 16.58
N PRO A 389 -25.48 3.26 16.91
CA PRO A 389 -26.39 3.83 15.90
C PRO A 389 -25.64 4.53 14.75
N ALA A 390 -24.48 5.15 15.01
CA ALA A 390 -23.63 5.68 13.95
C ALA A 390 -23.11 4.58 13.00
N ALA A 391 -22.75 3.41 13.52
CA ALA A 391 -22.30 2.27 12.71
C ALA A 391 -23.45 1.61 11.95
N VAL A 392 -24.65 1.50 12.55
CA VAL A 392 -25.85 0.99 11.87
C VAL A 392 -26.24 1.93 10.72
N LEU A 393 -26.37 3.24 10.97
CA LEU A 393 -26.76 4.20 9.94
C LEU A 393 -25.74 4.27 8.79
N ALA A 394 -24.44 4.24 9.10
CA ALA A 394 -23.39 4.18 8.08
C ALA A 394 -23.38 2.84 7.31
N GLY A 395 -23.73 1.72 7.95
CA GLY A 395 -23.93 0.43 7.31
C GLY A 395 -25.13 0.41 6.37
N THR A 396 -26.27 0.97 6.78
CA THR A 396 -27.47 1.12 5.95
C THR A 396 -27.20 2.03 4.75
N GLY A 397 -26.53 3.17 4.94
CA GLY A 397 -26.15 4.07 3.84
C GLY A 397 -25.18 3.42 2.86
N LEU A 398 -24.23 2.61 3.34
CA LEU A 398 -23.36 1.81 2.48
C LEU A 398 -24.16 0.75 1.70
N GLY A 399 -25.11 0.06 2.34
CA GLY A 399 -26.00 -0.90 1.66
C GLY A 399 -26.85 -0.25 0.57
N LEU A 400 -27.42 0.91 0.82
CA LEU A 400 -28.14 1.71 -0.18
C LEU A 400 -27.23 2.13 -1.35
N PHE A 401 -25.98 2.50 -1.07
CA PHE A 401 -24.99 2.80 -2.11
C PHE A 401 -24.64 1.57 -2.96
N VAL A 402 -24.53 0.37 -2.37
CA VAL A 402 -24.35 -0.89 -3.12
C VAL A 402 -25.56 -1.18 -4.01
N VAL A 403 -26.79 -0.96 -3.53
CA VAL A 403 -28.01 -1.15 -4.34
C VAL A 403 -28.10 -0.15 -5.48
N LEU A 404 -27.73 1.12 -5.24
CA LEU A 404 -27.70 2.18 -6.25
C LEU A 404 -26.73 1.86 -7.40
N VAL A 405 -25.48 1.53 -7.06
CA VAL A 405 -24.43 1.25 -8.05
C VAL A 405 -24.65 -0.11 -8.73
N GLY A 406 -25.14 -1.08 -7.97
CA GLY A 406 -25.33 -2.46 -8.38
C GLY A 406 -24.34 -3.41 -7.69
N PRO A 407 -24.67 -4.71 -7.62
CA PRO A 407 -23.86 -5.75 -6.97
C PRO A 407 -22.64 -6.13 -7.82
N ASP A 408 -21.73 -5.19 -8.03
CA ASP A 408 -20.48 -5.45 -8.74
C ASP A 408 -19.43 -6.04 -7.78
N ALA A 409 -18.60 -6.98 -8.26
CA ALA A 409 -17.66 -7.72 -7.41
C ALA A 409 -16.66 -6.80 -6.69
N SER A 410 -16.37 -5.62 -7.24
CA SER A 410 -15.53 -4.60 -6.59
C SER A 410 -16.23 -3.86 -5.46
N VAL A 411 -17.51 -3.57 -5.63
CA VAL A 411 -18.36 -2.89 -4.65
C VAL A 411 -18.64 -3.81 -3.46
N LEU A 412 -18.95 -5.09 -3.73
CA LEU A 412 -19.19 -6.10 -2.68
C LEU A 412 -17.96 -6.31 -1.79
N ARG A 413 -16.75 -6.38 -2.37
CA ARG A 413 -15.47 -6.41 -1.62
C ARG A 413 -15.35 -5.25 -0.65
N ALA A 414 -15.56 -4.04 -1.15
CA ALA A 414 -15.43 -2.82 -0.38
C ALA A 414 -16.50 -2.69 0.71
N ALA A 415 -17.74 -3.10 0.40
CA ALA A 415 -18.84 -3.13 1.34
C ALA A 415 -18.56 -4.07 2.53
N LEU A 416 -18.04 -5.28 2.26
CA LEU A 416 -17.67 -6.25 3.29
C LEU A 416 -16.46 -5.79 4.12
N MET A 417 -15.42 -5.23 3.51
CA MET A 417 -14.31 -4.60 4.25
C MET A 417 -14.79 -3.43 5.12
N GLY A 418 -15.73 -2.62 4.61
CA GLY A 418 -16.40 -1.55 5.34
C GLY A 418 -17.19 -2.06 6.54
N ALA A 419 -18.00 -3.12 6.37
CA ALA A 419 -18.77 -3.76 7.43
C ALA A 419 -17.87 -4.35 8.53
N VAL A 420 -16.78 -5.03 8.18
CA VAL A 420 -15.76 -5.49 9.15
C VAL A 420 -15.14 -4.31 9.90
N GLY A 421 -14.86 -3.20 9.20
CA GLY A 421 -14.40 -1.94 9.81
C GLY A 421 -15.41 -1.32 10.78
N LEU A 422 -16.70 -1.33 10.44
CA LEU A 422 -17.80 -0.85 11.29
C LEU A 422 -17.94 -1.69 12.56
N ILE A 423 -17.92 -3.03 12.45
CA ILE A 423 -17.97 -3.95 13.58
C ILE A 423 -16.77 -3.72 14.51
N SER A 424 -15.57 -3.53 13.94
CA SER A 424 -14.35 -3.16 14.68
C SER A 424 -14.50 -1.83 15.43
N LEU A 425 -15.08 -0.81 14.78
CA LEU A 425 -15.28 0.52 15.36
C LEU A 425 -16.31 0.51 16.50
N ALA A 426 -17.41 -0.23 16.32
CA ALA A 426 -18.41 -0.49 17.35
C ALA A 426 -17.79 -1.23 18.56
N GLY A 427 -17.01 -2.29 18.30
CA GLY A 427 -16.26 -3.05 19.31
C GLY A 427 -15.04 -2.32 19.91
N GLY A 428 -14.76 -1.08 19.52
CA GLY A 428 -13.72 -0.22 20.10
C GLY A 428 -12.27 -0.65 19.84
N ARG A 429 -12.01 -1.66 18.99
CA ARG A 429 -10.67 -2.24 18.77
C ARG A 429 -9.98 -1.65 17.54
N SER A 430 -9.56 -0.39 17.62
CA SER A 430 -8.98 0.33 16.49
C SER A 430 -7.54 -0.07 16.14
N GLY A 431 -7.30 -0.35 14.85
CA GLY A 431 -5.97 -0.42 14.25
C GLY A 431 -5.30 -1.81 14.20
N ARG A 432 -6.05 -2.83 13.77
CA ARG A 432 -5.51 -4.11 13.24
C ARG A 432 -5.85 -4.28 11.75
N GLY A 433 -5.48 -3.30 10.92
CA GLY A 433 -5.86 -3.26 9.50
C GLY A 433 -5.55 -4.54 8.73
N LEU A 434 -4.36 -5.13 8.94
CA LEU A 434 -3.97 -6.39 8.32
C LEU A 434 -4.85 -7.57 8.77
N SER A 435 -5.23 -7.64 10.04
CA SER A 435 -6.13 -8.67 10.54
C SER A 435 -7.55 -8.55 9.95
N PHE A 436 -8.06 -7.32 9.77
CA PHE A 436 -9.35 -7.10 9.11
C PHE A 436 -9.31 -7.46 7.63
N LEU A 437 -8.21 -7.17 6.93
CA LEU A 437 -8.00 -7.62 5.56
C LEU A 437 -8.01 -9.15 5.47
N CYS A 438 -7.31 -9.86 6.37
CA CYS A 438 -7.35 -11.32 6.41
C CYS A 438 -8.76 -11.87 6.70
N VAL A 439 -9.50 -11.30 7.65
CA VAL A 439 -10.89 -11.71 7.95
C VAL A 439 -11.80 -11.49 6.74
N ALA A 440 -11.68 -10.35 6.05
CA ALA A 440 -12.46 -10.08 4.85
C ALA A 440 -12.12 -11.10 3.75
N VAL A 441 -10.83 -11.33 3.45
CA VAL A 441 -10.40 -12.34 2.46
C VAL A 441 -10.96 -13.72 2.76
N ILE A 442 -10.88 -14.19 4.01
CA ILE A 442 -11.42 -15.48 4.44
C ILE A 442 -12.94 -15.52 4.27
N ALA A 443 -13.66 -14.49 4.72
CA ALA A 443 -15.12 -14.45 4.65
C ALA A 443 -15.62 -14.45 3.20
N LEU A 444 -14.99 -13.66 2.32
CA LEU A 444 -15.38 -13.61 0.90
C LEU A 444 -15.15 -14.94 0.20
N LEU A 445 -13.98 -15.57 0.39
CA LEU A 445 -13.64 -16.83 -0.27
C LEU A 445 -14.40 -18.05 0.27
N LEU A 446 -15.06 -17.93 1.43
CA LEU A 446 -15.97 -18.95 1.96
C LEU A 446 -17.42 -18.76 1.48
N ILE A 447 -17.82 -17.52 1.17
CA ILE A 447 -19.11 -17.20 0.55
C ILE A 447 -19.08 -17.55 -0.93
N ASP A 448 -17.99 -17.19 -1.61
CA ASP A 448 -17.77 -17.38 -3.04
C ASP A 448 -16.28 -17.69 -3.30
N PRO A 449 -15.91 -18.97 -3.54
CA PRO A 449 -14.53 -19.36 -3.79
C PRO A 449 -14.00 -18.84 -5.14
N GLY A 450 -14.89 -18.53 -6.09
CA GLY A 450 -14.56 -18.08 -7.44
C GLY A 450 -13.81 -16.75 -7.46
N LEU A 451 -14.16 -15.86 -6.53
CA LEU A 451 -13.45 -14.59 -6.29
C LEU A 451 -11.92 -14.74 -6.17
N GLY A 452 -11.41 -15.90 -5.75
CA GLY A 452 -9.98 -16.19 -5.63
C GLY A 452 -9.20 -16.15 -6.95
N SER A 453 -9.86 -16.42 -8.09
CA SER A 453 -9.27 -16.26 -9.43
C SER A 453 -9.47 -14.85 -10.01
N SER A 454 -10.45 -14.10 -9.49
CA SER A 454 -10.80 -12.79 -10.06
C SER A 454 -9.67 -11.77 -9.87
N PHE A 455 -9.10 -11.29 -10.98
CA PHE A 455 -8.04 -10.28 -10.98
C PHE A 455 -8.40 -9.01 -10.19
N GLY A 456 -9.67 -8.60 -10.20
CA GLY A 456 -10.16 -7.48 -9.41
C GLY A 456 -10.08 -7.72 -7.89
N PHE A 457 -10.30 -8.94 -7.41
CA PHE A 457 -10.13 -9.28 -5.99
C PHE A 457 -8.65 -9.27 -5.61
N LEU A 458 -7.80 -9.88 -6.44
CA LEU A 458 -6.35 -9.88 -6.25
C LEU A 458 -5.78 -8.45 -6.18
N LEU A 459 -6.09 -7.61 -7.18
CA LEU A 459 -5.66 -6.20 -7.22
C LEU A 459 -6.21 -5.40 -6.03
N SER A 460 -7.46 -5.62 -5.62
CA SER A 460 -8.04 -4.95 -4.45
C SER A 460 -7.30 -5.32 -3.16
N VAL A 461 -6.99 -6.60 -2.94
CA VAL A 461 -6.28 -7.05 -1.75
C VAL A 461 -4.83 -6.57 -1.76
N LEU A 462 -4.13 -6.64 -2.90
CA LEU A 462 -2.75 -6.15 -3.05
C LEU A 462 -2.66 -4.64 -2.80
N ALA A 463 -3.60 -3.84 -3.32
CA ALA A 463 -3.66 -2.41 -3.06
C ALA A 463 -3.83 -2.11 -1.57
N THR A 464 -4.82 -2.74 -0.90
CA THR A 464 -5.04 -2.56 0.54
C THR A 464 -3.84 -3.03 1.37
N LEU A 465 -3.24 -4.17 1.02
CA LEU A 465 -2.04 -4.70 1.69
C LEU A 465 -0.84 -3.75 1.54
N GLY A 466 -0.63 -3.21 0.34
CA GLY A 466 0.38 -2.18 0.06
C GLY A 466 0.16 -0.93 0.91
N ILE A 467 -1.05 -0.38 0.95
CA ILE A 467 -1.37 0.80 1.77
C ILE A 467 -1.13 0.53 3.27
N ILE A 468 -1.48 -0.67 3.77
CA ILE A 468 -1.28 -1.06 5.18
C ILE A 468 0.20 -1.24 5.54
N ILE A 469 1.01 -1.87 4.67
CA ILE A 469 2.42 -2.19 4.94
C ILE A 469 3.34 -1.01 4.62
N LEU A 470 3.11 -0.35 3.48
CA LEU A 470 3.98 0.63 2.85
C LEU A 470 3.51 2.06 3.08
N GLY A 471 2.20 2.32 2.97
CA GLY A 471 1.64 3.69 2.97
C GLY A 471 2.06 4.50 4.19
N ARG A 472 1.94 3.92 5.40
CA ARG A 472 2.41 4.61 6.61
C ARG A 472 3.94 4.80 6.63
N ARG A 473 4.73 3.86 6.11
CA ARG A 473 6.19 3.99 6.05
C ARG A 473 6.60 5.15 5.16
N ILE A 474 5.97 5.29 3.99
CA ILE A 474 6.24 6.37 3.03
C ILE A 474 5.80 7.73 3.62
N ILE A 475 4.66 7.82 4.32
CA ILE A 475 4.26 9.03 5.05
C ILE A 475 5.26 9.37 6.18
N ASP A 476 5.77 8.35 6.89
CA ASP A 476 6.80 8.53 7.92
C ASP A 476 8.21 8.81 7.32
N TRP A 477 8.36 8.83 5.98
CA TRP A 477 9.58 9.21 5.26
C TRP A 477 9.52 10.62 4.65
N THR A 478 8.33 11.15 4.38
CA THR A 478 8.21 12.53 3.88
C THR A 478 8.70 13.53 4.94
N PRO A 479 9.43 14.59 4.55
CA PRO A 479 9.93 15.59 5.49
C PRO A 479 8.78 16.31 6.19
N VAL A 480 9.01 16.72 7.45
CA VAL A 480 8.00 17.33 8.35
C VAL A 480 7.34 18.59 7.75
N SER A 481 8.02 19.26 6.82
CA SER A 481 7.50 20.43 6.08
C SER A 481 6.32 20.11 5.15
N ILE A 482 6.08 18.85 4.78
CA ILE A 482 4.96 18.44 3.93
C ILE A 482 3.78 18.05 4.83
N PRO A 483 2.58 18.63 4.64
CA PRO A 483 1.43 18.30 5.45
C PRO A 483 0.97 16.85 5.19
N ARG A 484 0.50 16.18 6.24
CA ARG A 484 0.23 14.72 6.21
C ARG A 484 -0.78 14.28 5.16
N TRP A 485 -1.70 15.17 4.74
CA TRP A 485 -2.67 14.89 3.68
C TRP A 485 -1.99 14.84 2.30
N ALA A 486 -1.05 15.75 2.00
CA ALA A 486 -0.27 15.72 0.76
C ALA A 486 0.67 14.52 0.72
N ALA A 487 1.33 14.22 1.86
CA ALA A 487 2.12 13.00 2.01
C ALA A 487 1.30 11.72 1.76
N ALA A 488 0.06 11.66 2.27
CA ALA A 488 -0.85 10.55 2.01
C ALA A 488 -1.29 10.48 0.53
N GLY A 489 -1.53 11.62 -0.11
CA GLY A 489 -1.89 11.72 -1.53
C GLY A 489 -0.82 11.15 -2.48
N VAL A 490 0.47 11.21 -2.10
CA VAL A 490 1.55 10.52 -2.83
C VAL A 490 1.74 9.08 -2.35
N ALA A 491 1.74 8.86 -1.03
CA ALA A 491 2.04 7.56 -0.46
C ALA A 491 1.02 6.48 -0.80
N VAL A 492 -0.27 6.81 -0.91
CA VAL A 492 -1.34 5.85 -1.19
C VAL A 492 -1.27 5.31 -2.62
N PRO A 493 -1.27 6.14 -3.69
CA PRO A 493 -1.08 5.65 -5.06
C PRO A 493 0.24 4.91 -5.25
N LEU A 494 1.34 5.43 -4.70
CA LEU A 494 2.66 4.78 -4.79
C LEU A 494 2.67 3.40 -4.13
N SER A 495 2.04 3.25 -2.96
CA SER A 495 1.93 1.95 -2.27
C SER A 495 1.11 0.93 -3.06
N ALA A 496 0.01 1.39 -3.68
CA ALA A 496 -0.83 0.56 -4.51
C ALA A 496 -0.08 0.16 -5.80
N GLN A 497 0.57 1.11 -6.48
CA GLN A 497 1.30 0.86 -7.73
C GLN A 497 2.46 -0.13 -7.54
N LEU A 498 3.22 -0.02 -6.44
CA LEU A 498 4.32 -0.94 -6.14
C LEU A 498 3.87 -2.40 -5.92
N MET A 499 2.68 -2.63 -5.34
CA MET A 499 2.14 -3.97 -5.09
C MET A 499 1.28 -4.51 -6.23
N CYS A 500 0.50 -3.67 -6.91
CA CYS A 500 -0.40 -4.07 -7.99
C CYS A 500 0.30 -4.14 -9.36
N GLY A 501 1.34 -3.32 -9.58
CA GLY A 501 2.05 -3.20 -10.85
C GLY A 501 2.42 -4.53 -11.52
N PRO A 502 3.01 -5.51 -10.81
CA PRO A 502 3.34 -6.82 -11.39
C PRO A 502 2.12 -7.59 -11.92
N VAL A 503 0.93 -7.44 -11.29
CA VAL A 503 -0.33 -8.05 -11.76
C VAL A 503 -0.96 -7.22 -12.88
N THR A 504 -0.89 -5.89 -12.81
CA THR A 504 -1.37 -5.00 -13.87
C THR A 504 -0.64 -5.25 -15.20
N VAL A 505 0.67 -5.46 -15.17
CA VAL A 505 1.49 -5.76 -16.37
C VAL A 505 1.09 -7.08 -17.03
N LEU A 506 0.67 -8.09 -16.26
CA LEU A 506 0.15 -9.35 -16.82
C LEU A 506 -1.22 -9.20 -17.51
N LEU A 507 -2.02 -8.22 -17.09
CA LEU A 507 -3.34 -7.92 -17.67
C LEU A 507 -3.26 -7.01 -18.89
N GLN A 508 -2.31 -6.06 -18.86
CA GLN A 508 -2.08 -5.11 -19.92
C GLN A 508 -0.58 -4.81 -19.98
N PRO A 509 0.14 -5.26 -21.02
CA PRO A 509 1.61 -5.18 -21.12
C PRO A 509 2.08 -3.76 -21.49
N GLN A 510 1.69 -2.79 -20.67
CA GLN A 510 2.05 -1.38 -20.79
C GLN A 510 2.36 -0.79 -19.42
N PHE A 511 3.39 0.04 -19.34
CA PHE A 511 3.72 0.79 -18.15
C PHE A 511 3.31 2.26 -18.33
N ALA A 512 2.32 2.68 -17.53
CA ALA A 512 1.83 4.06 -17.49
C ALA A 512 2.79 4.92 -16.65
N THR A 513 3.76 5.55 -17.31
CA THR A 513 4.86 6.31 -16.69
C THR A 513 4.36 7.46 -15.81
N TYR A 514 3.39 8.23 -16.33
CA TYR A 514 2.78 9.36 -15.61
C TYR A 514 1.66 8.98 -14.64
N SER A 515 1.36 7.68 -14.45
CA SER A 515 0.27 7.22 -13.57
C SER A 515 0.39 7.75 -12.15
N LEU A 516 1.59 7.77 -11.56
CA LEU A 516 1.78 8.32 -10.22
C LEU A 516 1.44 9.82 -10.16
N LEU A 517 1.92 10.60 -11.13
CA LEU A 517 1.70 12.04 -11.20
C LEU A 517 0.20 12.36 -11.41
N ALA A 518 -0.43 11.69 -12.38
CA ALA A 518 -1.84 11.89 -12.69
C ALA A 518 -2.74 11.53 -11.49
N ASN A 519 -2.46 10.43 -10.80
CA ASN A 519 -3.20 10.02 -9.60
C ASN A 519 -2.97 10.95 -8.40
N VAL A 520 -1.78 11.53 -8.23
CA VAL A 520 -1.51 12.54 -7.19
C VAL A 520 -2.32 13.83 -7.45
N ILE A 521 -2.44 14.25 -8.71
CA ILE A 521 -3.24 15.42 -9.11
C ILE A 521 -4.74 15.12 -8.99
N ALA A 522 -5.19 13.92 -9.38
CA ALA A 522 -6.59 13.52 -9.30
C ALA A 522 -7.07 13.26 -7.85
N SER A 523 -6.20 12.75 -6.96
CA SER A 523 -6.56 12.39 -5.58
C SER A 523 -7.36 13.45 -4.79
N PRO A 524 -6.97 14.74 -4.76
CA PRO A 524 -7.75 15.78 -4.07
C PRO A 524 -9.08 16.11 -4.77
N LEU A 525 -9.21 15.87 -6.08
CA LEU A 525 -10.43 16.13 -6.86
C LEU A 525 -11.48 15.03 -6.67
N VAL A 526 -11.06 13.77 -6.52
CA VAL A 526 -11.95 12.60 -6.40
C VAL A 526 -12.89 12.72 -5.20
N ALA A 527 -12.42 13.18 -4.03
CA ALA A 527 -13.27 13.25 -2.84
C ALA A 527 -14.45 14.23 -3.00
N PRO A 528 -14.28 15.50 -3.44
CA PRO A 528 -15.38 16.37 -3.83
C PRO A 528 -16.35 15.75 -4.84
N VAL A 529 -15.86 15.12 -5.93
CA VAL A 529 -16.71 14.48 -6.94
C VAL A 529 -17.62 13.43 -6.33
N ILE A 530 -17.04 12.48 -5.58
CA ILE A 530 -17.80 11.38 -4.97
C ILE A 530 -18.78 11.91 -3.92
N LEU A 531 -18.36 12.82 -3.04
CA LEU A 531 -19.20 13.29 -1.93
C LEU A 531 -20.35 14.17 -2.40
N LEU A 532 -20.11 15.11 -3.33
CA LEU A 532 -21.16 15.99 -3.85
C LEU A 532 -22.08 15.25 -4.83
N GLY A 533 -21.52 14.39 -5.69
CA GLY A 533 -22.28 13.57 -6.62
C GLY A 533 -23.18 12.55 -5.90
N THR A 534 -22.67 11.81 -4.92
CA THR A 534 -23.52 10.86 -4.15
C THR A 534 -24.56 11.57 -3.27
N ALA A 535 -24.28 12.77 -2.77
CA ALA A 535 -25.27 13.58 -2.07
C ALA A 535 -26.38 14.12 -3.01
N ALA A 536 -26.07 14.35 -4.29
CA ALA A 536 -27.03 14.83 -5.27
C ALA A 536 -28.05 13.77 -5.71
N VAL A 537 -27.66 12.49 -5.83
CA VAL A 537 -28.55 11.39 -6.28
C VAL A 537 -29.92 11.36 -5.57
N PRO A 538 -30.03 11.33 -4.22
CA PRO A 538 -31.33 11.33 -3.56
C PRO A 538 -32.10 12.64 -3.69
N LEU A 539 -31.47 13.73 -4.12
CA LEU A 539 -32.08 15.05 -4.30
C LEU A 539 -32.67 15.24 -5.71
N VAL A 540 -32.25 14.46 -6.72
CA VAL A 540 -32.70 14.62 -8.13
C VAL A 540 -34.22 14.59 -8.27
N ILE A 541 -34.91 13.76 -7.48
CA ILE A 541 -36.38 13.65 -7.49
C ILE A 541 -37.07 14.77 -6.67
N PRO A 542 -36.81 14.92 -5.35
CA PRO A 542 -37.56 15.87 -4.52
C PRO A 542 -37.14 17.34 -4.72
N ALA A 543 -35.91 17.60 -5.17
CA ALA A 543 -35.33 18.94 -5.21
C ALA A 543 -34.31 19.06 -6.37
N PRO A 544 -34.77 19.17 -7.63
CA PRO A 544 -33.88 19.17 -8.79
C PRO A 544 -32.91 20.35 -8.81
N TRP A 545 -33.30 21.55 -8.36
CA TRP A 545 -32.43 22.72 -8.32
C TRP A 545 -31.15 22.54 -7.47
N PRO A 546 -31.22 22.16 -6.17
CA PRO A 546 -30.02 21.88 -5.39
C PRO A 546 -29.26 20.63 -5.88
N ALA A 547 -29.94 19.64 -6.48
CA ALA A 547 -29.26 18.53 -7.13
C ALA A 547 -28.39 19.01 -8.30
N THR A 548 -28.93 19.83 -9.21
CA THR A 548 -28.19 20.47 -10.32
C THR A 548 -27.02 21.32 -9.82
N ALA A 549 -27.19 22.07 -8.72
CA ALA A 549 -26.10 22.85 -8.14
C ALA A 549 -24.95 21.97 -7.62
N LEU A 550 -25.26 20.88 -6.91
CA LEU A 550 -24.26 19.91 -6.47
C LEU A 550 -23.60 19.17 -7.64
N ILE A 551 -24.37 18.81 -8.68
CA ILE A 551 -23.89 18.20 -9.92
C ILE A 551 -22.96 19.14 -10.68
N ALA A 552 -23.27 20.44 -10.76
CA ALA A 552 -22.40 21.44 -11.38
C ALA A 552 -21.05 21.56 -10.66
N VAL A 553 -21.06 21.63 -9.32
CA VAL A 553 -19.81 21.71 -8.53
C VAL A 553 -19.02 20.39 -8.60
N ALA A 554 -19.68 19.23 -8.52
CA ALA A 554 -19.02 17.94 -8.76
C ALA A 554 -18.44 17.86 -10.19
N GLY A 555 -19.15 18.45 -11.15
CA GLY A 555 -18.78 18.56 -12.56
C GLY A 555 -17.48 19.31 -12.81
N THR A 556 -17.21 20.41 -12.10
CA THR A 556 -15.94 21.15 -12.27
C THR A 556 -14.75 20.35 -11.74
N PHE A 557 -14.90 19.64 -10.63
CA PHE A 557 -13.87 18.73 -10.13
C PHE A 557 -13.67 17.52 -11.06
N SER A 558 -14.75 16.96 -11.61
CA SER A 558 -14.71 15.88 -12.62
C SER A 558 -14.00 16.34 -13.90
N ALA A 559 -14.27 17.56 -14.37
CA ALA A 559 -13.58 18.17 -15.50
C ALA A 559 -12.07 18.33 -15.23
N GLY A 560 -11.67 18.66 -14.00
CA GLY A 560 -10.26 18.69 -13.60
C GLY A 560 -9.57 17.33 -13.70
N ILE A 561 -10.26 16.23 -13.36
CA ILE A 561 -9.75 14.85 -13.52
C ILE A 561 -9.62 14.52 -15.02
N ALA A 562 -10.66 14.79 -15.82
CA ALA A 562 -10.63 14.53 -17.25
C ALA A 562 -9.56 15.34 -18.00
N ALA A 563 -9.39 16.63 -17.67
CA ALA A 563 -8.34 17.48 -18.21
C ALA A 563 -6.94 16.97 -17.84
N THR A 564 -6.75 16.54 -16.59
CA THR A 564 -5.50 15.89 -16.15
C THR A 564 -5.21 14.64 -16.98
N ALA A 565 -6.23 13.81 -17.25
CA ALA A 565 -6.11 12.60 -18.06
C ALA A 565 -5.72 12.90 -19.51
N ARG A 566 -6.45 13.81 -20.18
CA ARG A 566 -6.16 14.17 -21.57
C ARG A 566 -4.76 14.77 -21.70
N PHE A 567 -4.40 15.74 -20.84
CA PHE A 567 -3.08 16.36 -20.84
C PHE A 567 -1.95 15.35 -20.63
N THR A 568 -2.02 14.54 -19.58
CA THR A 568 -0.95 13.56 -19.28
C THR A 568 -0.89 12.40 -20.30
N SER A 569 -1.99 12.08 -20.98
CA SER A 569 -2.02 11.07 -22.06
C SER A 569 -1.37 11.54 -23.37
N GLN A 570 -1.21 12.85 -23.56
CA GLN A 570 -0.57 13.46 -24.75
C GLN A 570 0.95 13.63 -24.59
N LEU A 571 1.49 13.45 -23.38
CA LEU A 571 2.92 13.55 -23.13
C LEU A 571 3.70 12.39 -23.79
N PRO A 572 4.90 12.65 -24.32
CA PRO A 572 5.72 11.61 -24.95
C PRO A 572 6.07 10.51 -23.95
N GLY A 573 5.88 9.24 -24.33
CA GLY A 573 6.16 8.10 -23.46
C GLY A 573 5.14 7.86 -22.34
N ALA A 574 3.91 8.43 -22.43
CA ALA A 574 2.87 8.23 -21.42
C ALA A 574 2.50 6.76 -21.18
N SER A 575 2.51 5.94 -22.22
CA SER A 575 2.37 4.48 -22.17
C SER A 575 3.54 3.82 -22.89
N LEU A 576 4.48 3.24 -22.14
CA LEU A 576 5.57 2.45 -22.71
C LEU A 576 5.13 0.98 -22.83
N PRO A 577 5.39 0.30 -23.96
CA PRO A 577 5.18 -1.15 -24.04
C PRO A 577 6.11 -1.86 -23.04
N TRP A 578 5.60 -2.89 -22.39
CA TRP A 578 6.35 -3.68 -21.40
C TRP A 578 6.41 -5.15 -21.86
N PRO A 579 7.47 -5.91 -21.55
CA PRO A 579 7.52 -7.34 -21.88
C PRO A 579 6.30 -8.12 -21.37
N GLU A 580 5.83 -9.07 -22.16
CA GLU A 580 4.68 -9.92 -21.80
C GLU A 580 5.07 -11.09 -20.88
N GLY A 581 4.04 -11.70 -20.26
CA GLY A 581 4.17 -12.94 -19.49
C GLY A 581 5.12 -12.87 -18.29
N VAL A 582 5.81 -13.98 -18.02
CA VAL A 582 6.66 -14.15 -16.83
C VAL A 582 7.85 -13.18 -16.83
N ALA A 583 8.41 -12.84 -18.00
CA ALA A 583 9.46 -11.84 -18.13
C ALA A 583 8.95 -10.45 -17.70
N GLY A 584 7.75 -10.07 -18.14
CA GLY A 584 7.06 -8.85 -17.69
C GLY A 584 6.86 -8.80 -16.17
N LEU A 585 6.38 -9.90 -15.59
CA LEU A 585 6.16 -10.04 -14.15
C LEU A 585 7.47 -9.85 -13.35
N LEU A 586 8.54 -10.56 -13.73
CA LEU A 586 9.81 -10.54 -13.01
C LEU A 586 10.52 -9.18 -13.13
N THR A 587 10.52 -8.58 -14.33
CA THR A 587 11.10 -7.24 -14.55
C THR A 587 10.34 -6.16 -13.80
N MET A 588 9.00 -6.21 -13.77
CA MET A 588 8.18 -5.27 -13.01
C MET A 588 8.33 -5.47 -11.48
N LEU A 589 8.45 -6.71 -11.01
CA LEU A 589 8.74 -7.01 -9.60
C LEU A 589 10.12 -6.45 -9.18
N PHE A 590 11.13 -6.62 -10.05
CA PHE A 590 12.45 -6.02 -9.85
C PHE A 590 12.39 -4.49 -9.83
N LEU A 591 11.67 -3.86 -10.75
CA LEU A 591 11.47 -2.41 -10.77
C LEU A 591 10.78 -1.91 -9.49
N SER A 592 9.72 -2.58 -9.03
CA SER A 592 9.06 -2.27 -7.76
C SER A 592 10.01 -2.41 -6.56
N ALA A 593 10.82 -3.46 -6.52
CA ALA A 593 11.80 -3.68 -5.45
C ALA A 593 12.92 -2.62 -5.44
N VAL A 594 13.45 -2.27 -6.62
CA VAL A 594 14.45 -1.19 -6.79
C VAL A 594 13.84 0.15 -6.40
N THR A 595 12.65 0.49 -6.88
CA THR A 595 11.96 1.75 -6.55
C THR A 595 11.69 1.88 -5.05
N PHE A 596 11.26 0.81 -4.39
CA PHE A 596 11.11 0.80 -2.94
C PHE A 596 12.47 0.93 -2.23
N GLY A 597 13.51 0.26 -2.73
CA GLY A 597 14.87 0.33 -2.21
C GLY A 597 15.49 1.72 -2.32
N THR A 598 15.30 2.43 -3.45
CA THR A 598 15.80 3.80 -3.66
C THR A 598 15.04 4.81 -2.78
N LEU A 599 13.73 4.68 -2.64
CA LEU A 599 12.93 5.49 -1.70
C LEU A 599 13.35 5.27 -0.24
N TRP A 600 13.59 4.02 0.15
CA TRP A 600 14.11 3.69 1.47
C TRP A 600 15.52 4.24 1.69
N ALA A 601 16.36 4.20 0.64
CA ALA A 601 17.73 4.70 0.71
C ALA A 601 17.78 6.22 0.83
N ALA A 602 17.03 6.94 -0.02
CA ALA A 602 16.93 8.39 -0.03
C ALA A 602 16.36 8.95 1.30
N SER A 603 15.40 8.24 1.91
CA SER A 603 14.81 8.64 3.19
C SER A 603 15.68 8.31 4.42
N ARG A 604 16.71 7.46 4.31
CA ARG A 604 17.56 7.03 5.44
C ARG A 604 19.06 6.94 5.08
N PRO A 605 19.70 8.02 4.60
CA PRO A 605 21.08 7.99 4.11
C PRO A 605 22.09 7.45 5.13
N ARG A 606 21.90 7.70 6.43
CA ARG A 606 22.76 7.15 7.50
C ARG A 606 22.72 5.62 7.57
N ARG A 607 21.53 5.00 7.47
CA ARG A 607 21.42 3.52 7.50
C ARG A 607 21.88 2.87 6.20
N VAL A 608 21.77 3.57 5.07
CA VAL A 608 22.37 3.12 3.81
C VAL A 608 23.89 3.08 3.96
N ALA A 609 24.51 4.15 4.47
CA ALA A 609 25.95 4.17 4.73
C ALA A 609 26.39 3.04 5.67
N GLU A 610 25.67 2.80 6.77
CA GLU A 610 25.90 1.65 7.66
C GLU A 610 25.80 0.30 6.93
N CYS A 611 24.75 0.09 6.12
CA CYS A 611 24.57 -1.14 5.36
C CYS A 611 25.64 -1.34 4.28
N VAL A 612 26.03 -0.28 3.54
CA VAL A 612 27.08 -0.31 2.51
C VAL A 612 28.45 -0.59 3.13
N LEU A 613 28.77 0.04 4.26
CA LEU A 613 30.00 -0.25 5.00
C LEU A 613 30.01 -1.67 5.56
N ALA A 614 28.86 -2.18 6.03
CA ALA A 614 28.73 -3.56 6.51
C ALA A 614 28.83 -4.60 5.38
N SER A 615 28.27 -4.34 4.19
CA SER A 615 28.41 -5.23 3.03
C SER A 615 29.81 -5.16 2.43
N HIS A 616 30.43 -3.98 2.37
CA HIS A 616 31.84 -3.84 1.98
C HIS A 616 32.77 -4.65 2.90
N ARG A 617 32.61 -4.55 4.23
CA ARG A 617 33.35 -5.37 5.20
C ARG A 617 33.17 -6.88 5.00
N ARG A 618 31.96 -7.32 4.61
CA ARG A 618 31.69 -8.74 4.30
C ARG A 618 32.34 -9.19 2.99
N VAL A 619 32.39 -8.32 1.97
CA VAL A 619 33.07 -8.62 0.70
C VAL A 619 34.58 -8.68 0.91
N VAL A 620 35.17 -7.75 1.67
CA VAL A 620 36.59 -7.79 2.05
C VAL A 620 36.92 -9.09 2.81
N ALA A 621 36.13 -9.44 3.84
CA ALA A 621 36.33 -10.69 4.57
C ALA A 621 36.15 -11.95 3.71
N LEU A 622 35.32 -11.91 2.66
CA LEU A 622 35.18 -13.01 1.69
C LEU A 622 36.41 -13.12 0.78
N ILE A 623 36.96 -11.99 0.34
CA ILE A 623 38.20 -11.95 -0.47
C ILE A 623 39.38 -12.46 0.36
N GLU A 624 39.56 -11.96 1.59
CA GLU A 624 40.59 -12.44 2.52
C GLU A 624 40.46 -13.95 2.82
N ALA A 625 39.24 -14.47 2.93
CA ALA A 625 38.98 -15.91 3.09
C ALA A 625 39.34 -16.73 1.84
N LEU A 626 39.14 -16.19 0.64
CA LEU A 626 39.52 -16.83 -0.62
C LEU A 626 41.04 -16.80 -0.84
N GLU A 627 41.69 -15.67 -0.54
CA GLU A 627 43.15 -15.52 -0.62
C GLU A 627 43.89 -16.41 0.39
N SER A 628 43.43 -16.47 1.65
CA SER A 628 43.99 -17.39 2.66
C SER A 628 43.72 -18.87 2.34
N GLY A 629 42.59 -19.17 1.68
CA GLY A 629 42.30 -20.49 1.12
C GLY A 629 43.26 -20.89 0.00
N GLN A 630 43.62 -19.96 -0.89
CA GLN A 630 44.63 -20.20 -1.94
C GLN A 630 46.06 -20.30 -1.37
N GLY A 631 46.41 -19.49 -0.37
CA GLY A 631 47.72 -19.53 0.29
C GLY A 631 48.03 -20.88 0.95
N SER A 632 47.01 -21.60 1.39
CA SER A 632 47.15 -22.91 2.03
C SER A 632 47.48 -24.06 1.05
N ALA A 633 47.31 -23.85 -0.26
CA ALA A 633 47.68 -24.82 -1.31
C ALA A 633 49.17 -24.73 -1.73
N VAL A 634 49.90 -23.69 -1.28
CA VAL A 634 51.30 -23.42 -1.71
C VAL A 634 52.27 -23.41 -0.51
N CYS A 635 52.11 -24.35 0.42
CA CYS A 635 53.11 -24.65 1.44
C CYS A 635 53.72 -26.04 1.22
N ARG A 636 54.92 -26.07 0.64
CA ARG A 636 55.73 -27.30 0.49
C ARG A 636 56.04 -27.91 1.87
N PRO A 637 55.94 -29.24 2.05
CA PRO A 637 56.36 -29.89 3.28
C PRO A 637 57.87 -30.05 3.32
N GLY A 638 58.52 -29.59 4.40
CA GLY A 638 59.91 -29.94 4.67
C GLY A 638 60.71 -28.93 5.48
N LEU A 639 60.62 -29.00 6.81
CA LEU A 639 61.78 -29.23 7.69
C LEU A 639 61.35 -29.58 9.12
N ARG A 640 62.26 -30.18 9.88
CA ARG A 640 61.97 -31.11 10.99
C ARG A 640 61.72 -30.44 12.35
N SER A 641 61.02 -31.21 13.18
CA SER A 641 60.74 -31.03 14.61
C SER A 641 61.99 -30.97 15.52
N VAL A 642 61.88 -30.22 16.62
CA VAL A 642 62.58 -30.47 17.89
C VAL A 642 61.57 -30.32 19.05
N PRO A 643 61.36 -31.35 19.92
CA PRO A 643 60.40 -31.28 21.03
C PRO A 643 61.07 -31.17 22.42
N GLY A 644 60.37 -30.55 23.37
CA GLY A 644 60.74 -30.43 24.79
C GLY A 644 60.84 -28.96 25.26
N SER A 645 60.33 -28.54 26.42
CA SER A 645 59.67 -29.27 27.50
C SER A 645 58.58 -28.44 28.22
N SER A 646 57.51 -29.11 28.62
CA SER A 646 56.54 -28.69 29.66
C SER A 646 57.23 -28.30 30.99
N ARG A 647 56.70 -27.53 31.96
CA ARG A 647 55.31 -27.23 32.39
C ARG A 647 55.35 -26.12 33.51
N PRO A 648 54.29 -25.84 34.31
CA PRO A 648 53.32 -24.75 34.12
C PRO A 648 53.38 -23.62 35.18
N MET A 649 52.60 -22.54 35.01
CA MET A 649 52.23 -21.65 36.13
C MET A 649 50.82 -21.05 35.96
N VAL A 650 49.99 -21.17 37.00
CA VAL A 650 48.58 -20.73 37.08
C VAL A 650 48.27 -20.49 38.57
N PRO A 651 47.36 -19.58 38.95
CA PRO A 651 47.32 -18.14 38.71
C PRO A 651 47.43 -17.37 40.06
N LEU A 652 47.25 -16.04 40.10
CA LEU A 652 46.42 -15.34 41.11
C LEU A 652 46.34 -13.83 40.85
N SER A 653 45.21 -13.24 41.23
CA SER A 653 44.89 -11.79 41.18
C SER A 653 45.58 -11.04 42.33
N PRO A 654 45.71 -9.70 42.25
CA PRO A 654 44.96 -8.93 43.25
C PRO A 654 44.36 -7.58 42.80
N ALA A 655 43.50 -7.09 43.70
CA ALA A 655 42.79 -5.82 43.75
C ALA A 655 43.65 -4.54 43.58
N GLY A 656 42.98 -3.43 43.25
CA GLY A 656 43.58 -2.10 43.08
C GLY A 656 43.64 -1.23 44.34
N LEU A 657 44.14 0.01 44.18
CA LEU A 657 44.34 1.02 45.23
C LEU A 657 44.02 2.45 44.75
N ASP A 658 43.38 3.24 45.63
CA ASP A 658 42.86 4.62 45.44
C ASP A 658 42.55 5.16 46.88
N ARG A 659 43.03 6.28 47.46
CA ARG A 659 43.79 7.48 47.02
C ARG A 659 44.69 8.01 48.15
N ALA A 660 45.76 8.73 47.81
CA ALA A 660 46.21 9.96 48.50
C ALA A 660 47.42 10.59 47.77
N ALA A 661 47.79 11.87 47.90
CA ALA A 661 47.06 13.12 48.11
C ALA A 661 48.11 14.25 47.99
N GLY A 662 47.95 15.26 47.11
CA GLY A 662 49.04 16.24 46.93
C GLY A 662 48.78 17.40 45.97
N ARG A 663 48.48 18.56 46.55
CA ARG A 663 48.41 19.93 46.00
C ARG A 663 49.30 20.22 44.76
N GLY A 664 48.72 20.85 43.73
CA GLY A 664 49.48 21.51 42.64
C GLY A 664 48.57 22.27 41.67
N ARG A 665 48.94 23.49 41.25
CA ARG A 665 48.13 24.31 40.31
C ARG A 665 48.17 23.75 38.89
N LEU A 666 47.05 23.87 38.19
CA LEU A 666 46.99 23.82 36.73
C LEU A 666 47.19 25.23 36.18
N GLU A 667 48.27 25.47 35.44
CA GLU A 667 48.27 26.42 34.33
C GLU A 667 49.38 26.09 33.31
N TYR A 668 49.36 26.77 32.16
CA TYR A 668 49.85 26.30 30.86
C TYR A 668 51.16 26.97 30.40
N SER A 669 51.71 26.52 29.25
CA SER A 669 52.92 27.02 28.53
C SER A 669 54.24 26.35 28.97
N THR A 670 55.24 26.07 28.12
CA THR A 670 55.66 26.76 26.88
C THR A 670 56.13 25.83 25.74
N ARG A 671 56.58 26.41 24.62
CA ARG A 671 56.95 25.79 23.34
C ARG A 671 58.43 25.32 23.25
N LEU A 672 58.69 24.46 22.25
CA LEU A 672 59.90 24.38 21.38
C LEU A 672 61.27 23.87 21.93
N SER A 673 61.65 22.66 21.53
CA SER A 673 62.87 22.30 20.73
C SER A 673 62.91 20.76 20.54
N GLY A 674 63.62 20.10 19.62
CA GLY A 674 64.40 20.55 18.46
C GLY A 674 65.55 19.56 18.13
N ARG A 675 65.59 19.00 16.89
CA ARG A 675 66.68 18.12 16.30
C ARG A 675 66.79 16.70 16.91
N ASN A 676 67.32 15.66 16.23
CA ASN A 676 67.74 15.41 14.83
C ASN A 676 67.75 13.88 14.56
N PRO A 677 67.79 13.41 13.31
CA PRO A 677 69.00 12.67 12.89
C PRO A 677 69.71 13.28 11.68
N ARG A 678 71.02 13.02 11.54
CA ARG A 678 71.90 13.54 10.48
C ARG A 678 72.04 12.55 9.32
N TRP A 679 72.10 13.06 8.09
CA TRP A 679 72.71 12.38 6.94
C TRP A 679 73.96 13.16 6.48
N PRO A 680 75.06 12.51 6.08
CA PRO A 680 76.30 13.18 5.70
C PRO A 680 76.31 13.68 4.24
N LEU A 681 77.10 14.73 4.01
CA LEU A 681 77.27 15.43 2.73
C LEU A 681 78.39 14.84 1.85
N ARG A 682 78.34 15.10 0.54
CA ARG A 682 79.54 15.37 -0.27
C ARG A 682 79.36 16.64 -1.12
N ARG A 683 80.40 17.49 -1.10
CA ARG A 683 80.67 18.64 -1.99
C ARG A 683 81.19 18.10 -3.36
N SER A 684 81.38 18.83 -4.46
CA SER A 684 81.32 20.27 -4.79
C SER A 684 81.30 20.49 -6.33
N GLU A 685 80.86 21.69 -6.74
CA GLU A 685 81.39 22.52 -7.87
C GLU A 685 81.27 22.15 -9.38
N GLN A 686 80.59 23.09 -10.08
CA GLN A 686 81.01 23.76 -11.34
C GLN A 686 80.73 23.12 -12.74
N PRO A 687 80.56 23.94 -13.82
CA PRO A 687 79.35 23.84 -14.68
C PRO A 687 79.55 23.93 -16.23
N VAL A 688 78.43 24.12 -16.98
CA VAL A 688 78.31 24.65 -18.39
C VAL A 688 78.45 23.59 -19.54
N PRO A 689 77.81 23.71 -20.75
CA PRO A 689 76.67 24.52 -21.26
C PRO A 689 75.50 23.76 -21.97
N ARG A 690 74.36 24.47 -22.06
CA ARG A 690 73.35 24.60 -23.16
C ARG A 690 73.31 23.59 -24.34
N HIS A 691 72.07 23.20 -24.69
CA HIS A 691 71.58 23.21 -26.08
C HIS A 691 70.21 23.90 -26.18
N ARG A 692 70.02 24.77 -27.18
CA ARG A 692 68.72 25.25 -27.68
C ARG A 692 68.35 24.43 -28.92
N MET A 693 67.05 24.24 -29.18
CA MET A 693 66.45 24.45 -30.51
C MET A 693 64.97 24.85 -30.38
N GLN A 694 64.46 25.49 -31.44
CA GLN A 694 63.17 26.19 -31.52
C GLN A 694 62.02 25.27 -32.01
N PRO A 695 60.75 25.69 -31.87
CA PRO A 695 59.62 25.09 -32.58
C PRO A 695 59.58 25.56 -34.04
N PRO A 696 58.91 24.79 -34.92
CA PRO A 696 57.91 25.39 -35.79
C PRO A 696 56.61 24.56 -35.84
N GLY A 697 55.52 25.19 -36.27
CA GLY A 697 54.27 24.51 -36.63
C GLY A 697 54.11 24.35 -38.15
N GLY A 698 52.94 23.90 -38.58
CA GLY A 698 52.48 23.95 -39.97
C GLY A 698 52.52 22.62 -40.72
N MET A 699 51.41 21.89 -40.67
CA MET A 699 50.44 21.80 -41.79
C MET A 699 49.04 21.58 -41.22
#